data_AF-B0D2B4-F1
#
_entry.id   AF-B0D2B4-F1
#
_cell.length_a   1.000
_cell.length_b   1.000
_cell.length_c   1.000
_cell.angle_alpha   90.00
_cell.angle_beta   90.00
_cell.angle_gamma   90.00
#
_symmetry.space_group_name_H-M   'P 1'
#
loop_
_entity.id
_entity.type
_entity.pdbx_description
1 polymer ?
#
loop_
_entity_poly.entity_id
_entity_poly.type
_entity_poly.pdbx_seq_one_letter_code
_entity_poly.pdbx_strand_id
1 'polypeptide(L)'
;MSFLTQDDRGEDGEGDLLDTPGGVKKQWGDRSDSPSGTRAKRARPGAAGGKGVTLTLRDQEKHIDNLKKENFNIKLRVHFLEERLAQLAPDQIDAALKQNINLKIEVQQRGMEMKKLKKLVLSLEHELERLQRGAGGSRGRERELEEKLDEREWELQELRRRRSDHGDDDEALREAEARNAELEEDLENARGLLEDNMDEIERLKEIVERRGDESMNDGVNGESRRDRLKRRVEELEAENEDLRLKLDDHAELFQSRAQVLEEREEREAVEDDLNAMRDKLAAAMIELQQKEEEIDQKNKEIDDLVSEHQRIVEVVEDEWRGEVEEARGQVEELRDVSNVLLVQVLAERESESKDLRVNISELEANTNDLHAKFETAFAQLEQESDQKDEEIESMQETIDKLGEQIYHLEDENDRLKEESDRLREEETAERDRLEALAAALKEEELAQHVEDLVEEVQRERQARERAESDLDTADKEHDAELRQQKRALEAKESALQSALSDLARTQSLLSQRETDLQAVQNALQTIETESKRLGETHTTARFSLQLEVDRLKRDLERVEDELARARKELDDRESKSRDRESAADRLHVENRDLASQLAAQTQARLNISEKLDDVQGSLRTAEGDVAAYKSKVADLEQRLSKDQRSLLTAESQYRDQLTERNTLLLTIYQYMDKILGVDKTPPFTNFSVFHDNLITRLKALSQIQLDFDKRTKEVEGRFTERLNDMRKQLDNRWKQIDKFETSVKTLAEAKVAWRRKFSAKEGELEAIKLTNAEMASQLAGIKKPGGSDAMEVRSLTTRAANAERRLNNAQNQLLATEEKIASMNQKNLAADGRWEARVKEYEARLKAAEERVKRERQGSKERVLELENTLKSLQRQLELAQKRNNQLNDVIDTDKVPGASTPAR
;
A
#
# COMPACT_ATOMS: atom_id res chain seq x y z
N MET A 1 69.47 -12.90 -0.78
CA MET A 1 69.16 -13.05 0.65
C MET A 1 67.77 -12.43 0.81
N SER A 2 66.65 -13.13 0.58
CA SER A 2 66.27 -14.51 0.98
C SER A 2 66.09 -14.58 2.50
N PHE A 3 65.00 -15.11 3.09
CA PHE A 3 63.93 -16.06 2.68
C PHE A 3 62.61 -15.73 3.46
N LEU A 4 61.36 -16.16 3.19
CA LEU A 4 60.62 -17.01 2.21
C LEU A 4 59.35 -16.21 1.73
N THR A 5 58.42 -16.51 0.79
CA THR A 5 57.91 -17.68 0.00
C THR A 5 56.88 -18.61 0.71
N GLN A 6 55.69 -18.99 0.20
CA GLN A 6 54.93 -18.70 -1.05
C GLN A 6 53.43 -19.11 -0.89
N ASP A 7 52.53 -18.45 -1.66
CA ASP A 7 51.57 -18.91 -2.72
C ASP A 7 50.80 -20.26 -2.61
N ASP A 8 49.73 -20.58 -3.37
CA ASP A 8 48.99 -19.86 -4.45
C ASP A 8 47.49 -20.32 -4.57
N ARG A 9 46.79 -19.82 -5.60
CA ARG A 9 45.44 -20.21 -6.09
C ARG A 9 45.44 -21.42 -7.05
N GLY A 10 44.26 -21.83 -7.49
CA GLY A 10 44.04 -22.62 -8.71
C GLY A 10 42.62 -22.41 -9.29
N GLU A 11 42.52 -22.30 -10.62
CA GLU A 11 41.29 -22.32 -11.43
C GLU A 11 41.43 -23.42 -12.53
N ASP A 12 40.59 -23.41 -13.57
CA ASP A 12 40.43 -24.42 -14.66
C ASP A 12 39.74 -25.75 -14.23
N GLY A 13 38.99 -26.47 -15.08
CA GLY A 13 38.52 -26.21 -16.44
C GLY A 13 37.98 -27.49 -17.14
N GLU A 14 36.96 -27.37 -18.02
CA GLU A 14 36.39 -28.43 -18.92
C GLU A 14 35.70 -29.66 -18.23
N GLY A 15 34.76 -30.41 -18.85
CA GLY A 15 34.00 -30.27 -20.11
C GLY A 15 33.10 -31.51 -20.44
N ASP A 16 32.04 -31.32 -21.25
CA ASP A 16 31.20 -32.31 -22.00
C ASP A 16 30.48 -33.50 -21.28
N LEU A 17 29.54 -34.27 -21.87
CA LEU A 17 28.36 -34.04 -22.78
C LEU A 17 27.59 -35.39 -23.01
N LEU A 18 26.32 -35.34 -23.47
CA LEU A 18 25.44 -36.47 -23.93
C LEU A 18 24.95 -37.47 -22.85
N ASP A 19 23.85 -38.24 -23.00
CA ASP A 19 22.89 -38.44 -24.12
C ASP A 19 21.42 -38.69 -23.61
N THR A 20 20.48 -38.96 -24.53
CA THR A 20 19.03 -39.23 -24.35
C THR A 20 18.66 -40.62 -24.98
N PRO A 21 17.41 -41.04 -25.33
CA PRO A 21 16.03 -40.54 -25.06
C PRO A 21 14.94 -41.63 -24.74
N GLY A 22 13.72 -41.18 -24.38
CA GLY A 22 12.47 -41.71 -25.00
C GLY A 22 11.46 -42.56 -24.17
N GLY A 23 10.15 -42.34 -24.43
CA GLY A 23 9.02 -43.24 -24.09
C GLY A 23 8.07 -42.80 -22.95
N VAL A 24 6.73 -42.79 -23.01
CA VAL A 24 5.65 -42.50 -23.99
C VAL A 24 4.30 -43.02 -23.41
N LYS A 25 3.28 -42.14 -23.21
CA LYS A 25 1.82 -42.45 -22.98
C LYS A 25 1.46 -43.21 -21.67
N LYS A 26 0.22 -43.31 -21.14
CA LYS A 26 -1.21 -42.94 -21.44
C LYS A 26 -2.03 -43.06 -20.09
N GLN A 27 -3.33 -42.77 -19.85
CA GLN A 27 -4.52 -42.23 -20.58
C GLN A 27 -5.66 -41.81 -19.59
N TRP A 28 -6.15 -40.56 -19.64
CA TRP A 28 -7.51 -40.08 -19.20
C TRP A 28 -7.89 -40.27 -17.70
N GLY A 29 -8.96 -39.70 -17.12
CA GLY A 29 -10.09 -38.83 -17.54
C GLY A 29 -11.36 -39.20 -16.71
N ASP A 30 -12.53 -38.54 -16.78
CA ASP A 30 -13.02 -37.39 -17.57
C ASP A 30 -14.37 -36.91 -16.97
N ARG A 31 -14.67 -35.59 -16.99
CA ARG A 31 -16.03 -34.95 -16.93
C ARG A 31 -16.95 -35.16 -15.71
N SER A 32 -18.10 -34.47 -15.53
CA SER A 32 -18.91 -33.49 -16.32
C SER A 32 -19.86 -32.69 -15.37
N ASP A 33 -20.65 -31.67 -15.72
CA ASP A 33 -20.87 -30.82 -16.93
C ASP A 33 -21.62 -29.53 -16.48
N SER A 34 -21.43 -28.39 -17.15
CA SER A 34 -22.27 -27.18 -17.00
C SER A 34 -23.66 -27.33 -17.69
N PRO A 35 -24.59 -26.34 -17.62
CA PRO A 35 -24.76 -25.47 -18.81
C PRO A 35 -25.43 -24.07 -18.64
N SER A 36 -24.92 -23.10 -19.43
CA SER A 36 -25.66 -22.01 -20.11
C SER A 36 -26.37 -20.88 -19.30
N GLY A 37 -26.31 -19.60 -19.69
CA GLY A 37 -25.51 -18.98 -20.76
C GLY A 37 -25.96 -17.58 -21.22
N THR A 38 -25.03 -16.83 -21.86
CA THR A 38 -25.21 -15.52 -22.55
C THR A 38 -25.52 -14.31 -21.64
N ARG A 39 -25.06 -13.05 -21.89
CA ARG A 39 -24.66 -12.39 -23.15
C ARG A 39 -23.79 -11.12 -22.93
N ALA A 40 -22.74 -10.96 -23.75
CA ALA A 40 -22.08 -9.70 -24.19
C ALA A 40 -21.27 -8.80 -23.21
N LYS A 41 -19.97 -9.13 -23.10
CA LYS A 41 -18.79 -8.26 -23.39
C LYS A 41 -18.83 -6.75 -23.04
N ARG A 42 -17.84 -6.31 -22.24
CA ARG A 42 -16.99 -5.15 -22.60
C ARG A 42 -15.58 -5.23 -22.01
N ALA A 43 -14.56 -5.07 -22.86
CA ALA A 43 -13.15 -5.20 -22.48
C ALA A 43 -12.51 -3.85 -22.09
N ARG A 44 -11.39 -3.93 -21.34
CA ARG A 44 -10.39 -2.86 -21.19
C ARG A 44 -9.17 -3.18 -22.08
N PRO A 45 -8.52 -2.20 -22.71
CA PRO A 45 -7.17 -2.39 -23.25
C PRO A 45 -6.14 -2.30 -22.11
N GLY A 46 -5.11 -3.17 -22.16
CA GLY A 46 -3.89 -3.05 -21.37
C GLY A 46 -2.80 -2.28 -22.13
N ALA A 47 -1.75 -1.86 -21.42
CA ALA A 47 -0.63 -1.12 -22.01
C ALA A 47 0.58 -2.04 -22.30
N ALA A 48 1.23 -1.80 -23.44
CA ALA A 48 2.59 -2.24 -23.74
C ALA A 48 3.31 -1.09 -24.46
N GLY A 49 4.64 -0.98 -24.28
CA GLY A 49 5.40 0.22 -24.63
C GLY A 49 5.52 0.49 -26.13
N GLY A 50 5.15 1.69 -26.57
CA GLY A 50 5.42 2.22 -27.91
C GLY A 50 6.52 3.28 -27.88
N LYS A 51 7.50 3.19 -28.80
CA LYS A 51 8.43 4.30 -29.06
C LYS A 51 7.63 5.52 -29.55
N GLY A 52 8.08 6.72 -29.20
CA GLY A 52 7.30 7.96 -29.38
C GLY A 52 6.93 8.28 -30.82
N VAL A 53 5.71 7.91 -31.22
CA VAL A 53 5.05 8.43 -32.43
C VAL A 53 4.33 9.72 -32.04
N THR A 54 4.68 10.84 -32.68
CA THR A 54 4.06 12.15 -32.43
C THR A 54 2.59 12.14 -32.86
N LEU A 55 1.69 12.05 -31.88
CA LEU A 55 0.25 12.00 -32.06
C LEU A 55 -0.26 13.27 -32.77
N THR A 56 -1.01 13.12 -33.88
CA THR A 56 -1.47 14.29 -34.65
C THR A 56 -2.48 15.11 -33.85
N LEU A 57 -2.63 16.42 -34.14
CA LEU A 57 -3.63 17.27 -33.46
C LEU A 57 -5.05 16.69 -33.48
N ARG A 58 -5.42 15.99 -34.56
CA ARG A 58 -6.73 15.36 -34.72
C ARG A 58 -6.90 14.11 -33.83
N ASP A 59 -5.81 13.38 -33.60
CA ASP A 59 -5.79 12.24 -32.69
C ASP A 59 -5.69 12.69 -31.23
N GLN A 60 -5.00 13.80 -30.95
CA GLN A 60 -5.03 14.48 -29.63
C GLN A 60 -6.44 14.96 -29.30
N GLU A 61 -7.14 15.63 -30.22
CA GLU A 61 -8.53 16.08 -30.06
C GLU A 61 -9.48 14.89 -29.81
N LYS A 62 -9.32 13.80 -30.57
CA LYS A 62 -10.07 12.55 -30.38
C LYS A 62 -9.76 11.87 -29.04
N HIS A 63 -8.52 11.94 -28.55
CA HIS A 63 -8.13 11.45 -27.24
C HIS A 63 -8.74 12.30 -26.12
N ILE A 64 -8.71 13.63 -26.25
CA ILE A 64 -9.39 14.59 -25.36
C ILE A 64 -10.89 14.32 -25.29
N ASP A 65 -11.56 14.04 -26.41
CA ASP A 65 -13.00 13.72 -26.43
C ASP A 65 -13.33 12.34 -25.83
N ASN A 66 -12.41 11.38 -25.87
CA ASN A 66 -12.53 10.14 -25.10
C ASN A 66 -12.34 10.40 -23.60
N LEU A 67 -11.31 11.17 -23.20
CA LEU A 67 -11.08 11.57 -21.81
C LEU A 67 -12.25 12.36 -21.22
N LYS A 68 -12.91 13.24 -21.98
CA LYS A 68 -14.16 13.91 -21.55
C LYS A 68 -15.27 12.90 -21.25
N LYS A 69 -15.45 11.87 -22.11
CA LYS A 69 -16.46 10.81 -21.93
C LYS A 69 -16.13 9.89 -20.75
N GLU A 70 -14.85 9.59 -20.53
CA GLU A 70 -14.41 8.84 -19.35
C GLU A 70 -14.59 9.66 -18.07
N ASN A 71 -14.25 10.97 -18.07
CA ASN A 71 -14.48 11.86 -16.94
C ASN A 71 -15.97 12.01 -16.60
N PHE A 72 -16.85 12.03 -17.61
CA PHE A 72 -18.31 12.03 -17.40
C PHE A 72 -18.81 10.69 -16.83
N ASN A 73 -18.34 9.55 -17.34
CA ASN A 73 -18.67 8.23 -16.77
C ASN A 73 -18.12 8.06 -15.35
N ILE A 74 -16.94 8.59 -15.04
CA ILE A 74 -16.37 8.62 -13.70
C ILE A 74 -17.24 9.47 -12.78
N LYS A 75 -17.70 10.66 -13.20
CA LYS A 75 -18.61 11.51 -12.41
C LYS A 75 -19.95 10.82 -12.13
N LEU A 76 -20.56 10.14 -13.11
CA LEU A 76 -21.74 9.31 -12.88
C LEU A 76 -21.46 8.18 -11.88
N ARG A 77 -20.30 7.52 -11.99
CA ARG A 77 -19.91 6.43 -11.09
C ARG A 77 -19.60 6.91 -9.67
N VAL A 78 -19.03 8.10 -9.53
CA VAL A 78 -18.83 8.81 -8.26
C VAL A 78 -20.18 9.16 -7.66
N HIS A 79 -21.10 9.80 -8.41
CA HIS A 79 -22.46 10.10 -7.94
C HIS A 79 -23.18 8.85 -7.43
N PHE A 80 -23.16 7.74 -8.17
CA PHE A 80 -23.81 6.50 -7.71
C PHE A 80 -23.08 5.83 -6.54
N LEU A 81 -21.79 6.09 -6.32
CA LEU A 81 -21.05 5.64 -5.13
C LEU A 81 -21.33 6.55 -3.93
N GLU A 82 -21.46 7.87 -4.13
CA GLU A 82 -21.85 8.86 -3.13
C GLU A 82 -23.30 8.65 -2.69
N GLU A 83 -24.22 8.39 -3.62
CA GLU A 83 -25.62 8.05 -3.36
C GLU A 83 -25.75 6.71 -2.61
N ARG A 84 -24.94 5.70 -2.98
CA ARG A 84 -24.88 4.42 -2.27
C ARG A 84 -24.20 4.53 -0.90
N LEU A 85 -23.20 5.40 -0.74
CA LEU A 85 -22.60 5.75 0.55
C LEU A 85 -23.61 6.48 1.44
N ALA A 86 -24.37 7.44 0.90
CA ALA A 86 -25.42 8.14 1.63
C ALA A 86 -26.57 7.21 2.07
N GLN A 87 -26.83 6.13 1.33
CA GLN A 87 -27.79 5.08 1.71
C GLN A 87 -27.22 4.08 2.74
N LEU A 88 -25.91 3.78 2.72
CA LEU A 88 -25.26 2.84 3.66
C LEU A 88 -24.76 3.49 4.96
N ALA A 89 -24.46 4.79 4.93
CA ALA A 89 -23.91 5.51 6.07
C ALA A 89 -24.82 5.53 7.31
N PRO A 90 -26.16 5.70 7.23
CA PRO A 90 -27.02 5.70 8.41
C PRO A 90 -26.91 4.38 9.18
N ASP A 91 -27.07 3.24 8.51
CA ASP A 91 -27.03 1.92 9.16
C ASP A 91 -25.64 1.58 9.70
N GLN A 92 -24.56 1.95 8.99
CA GLN A 92 -23.20 1.70 9.44
C GLN A 92 -22.78 2.64 10.59
N ILE A 93 -23.24 3.89 10.60
CA ILE A 93 -23.01 4.81 11.72
C ILE A 93 -23.84 4.40 12.94
N ASP A 94 -25.10 4.01 12.77
CA ASP A 94 -25.92 3.49 13.87
C ASP A 94 -25.38 2.15 14.41
N ALA A 95 -24.85 1.28 13.55
CA ALA A 95 -24.15 0.07 13.98
C ALA A 95 -22.87 0.41 14.76
N ALA A 96 -22.04 1.32 14.25
CA ALA A 96 -20.82 1.77 14.94
C ALA A 96 -21.11 2.52 16.25
N LEU A 97 -22.21 3.27 16.33
CA LEU A 97 -22.68 3.93 17.56
C LEU A 97 -23.22 2.91 18.56
N LYS A 98 -24.03 1.94 18.14
CA LYS A 98 -24.46 0.81 18.99
C LYS A 98 -23.27 0.00 19.48
N GLN A 99 -22.29 -0.26 18.63
CA GLN A 99 -21.06 -0.96 19.00
C GLN A 99 -20.19 -0.14 19.95
N ASN A 100 -20.08 1.19 19.77
CA ASN A 100 -19.42 2.07 20.75
C ASN A 100 -20.18 2.17 22.07
N ILE A 101 -21.51 2.18 22.06
CA ILE A 101 -22.33 2.16 23.28
C ILE A 101 -22.14 0.82 24.00
N ASN A 102 -22.19 -0.31 23.30
CA ASN A 102 -21.91 -1.62 23.86
C ASN A 102 -20.47 -1.70 24.40
N LEU A 103 -19.45 -1.30 23.64
CA LEU A 103 -18.06 -1.26 24.11
C LEU A 103 -17.89 -0.31 25.32
N LYS A 104 -18.65 0.78 25.42
CA LYS A 104 -18.61 1.69 26.57
C LYS A 104 -19.33 1.10 27.79
N ILE A 105 -20.40 0.33 27.58
CA ILE A 105 -21.07 -0.47 28.61
C ILE A 105 -20.14 -1.60 29.08
N GLU A 106 -19.50 -2.33 28.17
CA GLU A 106 -18.52 -3.37 28.46
C GLU A 106 -17.30 -2.80 29.18
N VAL A 107 -16.74 -1.66 28.76
CA VAL A 107 -15.63 -1.00 29.47
C VAL A 107 -16.06 -0.49 30.86
N GLN A 108 -17.32 -0.05 31.04
CA GLN A 108 -17.84 0.22 32.38
C GLN A 108 -18.08 -1.05 33.20
N GLN A 109 -18.59 -2.13 32.61
CA GLN A 109 -18.80 -3.42 33.27
C GLN A 109 -17.46 -4.05 33.65
N ARG A 110 -16.49 -4.15 32.74
CA ARG A 110 -15.10 -4.52 33.00
C ARG A 110 -14.44 -3.57 33.99
N GLY A 111 -14.75 -2.28 34.00
CA GLY A 111 -14.27 -1.33 35.01
C GLY A 111 -14.88 -1.56 36.40
N MET A 112 -16.15 -1.97 36.47
CA MET A 112 -16.82 -2.36 37.71
C MET A 112 -16.40 -3.75 38.18
N GLU A 113 -16.17 -4.70 37.26
CA GLU A 113 -15.59 -6.01 37.50
C GLU A 113 -14.16 -5.88 37.97
N MET A 114 -13.30 -5.08 37.33
CA MET A 114 -11.95 -4.79 37.83
C MET A 114 -11.97 -4.10 39.20
N LYS A 115 -12.97 -3.27 39.52
CA LYS A 115 -13.15 -2.71 40.87
C LYS A 115 -13.67 -3.74 41.88
N LYS A 116 -14.54 -4.67 41.46
CA LYS A 116 -15.02 -5.80 42.27
C LYS A 116 -13.90 -6.80 42.51
N LEU A 117 -13.17 -7.20 41.48
CA LEU A 117 -12.02 -8.10 41.49
C LEU A 117 -10.86 -7.48 42.25
N LYS A 118 -10.54 -6.18 42.11
CA LYS A 118 -9.52 -5.54 42.95
C LYS A 118 -9.94 -5.45 44.41
N LYS A 119 -11.24 -5.25 44.71
CA LYS A 119 -11.77 -5.39 46.07
C LYS A 119 -11.76 -6.83 46.58
N LEU A 120 -12.02 -7.81 45.70
CA LEU A 120 -12.04 -9.23 46.02
C LEU A 120 -10.63 -9.76 46.25
N VAL A 121 -9.67 -9.34 45.44
CA VAL A 121 -8.22 -9.56 45.61
C VAL A 121 -7.77 -8.89 46.90
N LEU A 122 -8.04 -7.61 47.14
CA LEU A 122 -7.72 -6.97 48.43
C LEU A 122 -8.39 -7.67 49.63
N SER A 123 -9.62 -8.18 49.50
CA SER A 123 -10.23 -8.98 50.56
C SER A 123 -9.64 -10.38 50.67
N LEU A 124 -9.19 -11.00 49.57
CA LEU A 124 -8.52 -12.31 49.57
C LEU A 124 -7.06 -12.20 50.03
N GLU A 125 -6.41 -11.05 49.86
CA GLU A 125 -5.12 -10.70 50.42
C GLU A 125 -5.26 -10.50 51.93
N HIS A 126 -6.23 -9.70 52.39
CA HIS A 126 -6.58 -9.62 53.82
C HIS A 126 -7.08 -10.97 54.39
N GLU A 127 -7.76 -11.82 53.61
CA GLU A 127 -8.16 -13.16 54.06
C GLU A 127 -7.01 -14.17 54.01
N LEU A 128 -6.02 -14.01 53.13
CA LEU A 128 -4.77 -14.76 53.17
C LEU A 128 -3.94 -14.33 54.38
N GLU A 129 -3.78 -13.03 54.65
CA GLU A 129 -3.19 -12.54 55.91
C GLU A 129 -3.95 -13.09 57.14
N ARG A 130 -5.29 -13.11 57.09
CA ARG A 130 -6.14 -13.61 58.19
C ARG A 130 -6.10 -15.14 58.33
N LEU A 131 -5.86 -15.90 57.26
CA LEU A 131 -5.69 -17.36 57.28
C LEU A 131 -4.26 -17.74 57.69
N GLN A 132 -3.26 -16.98 57.23
CA GLN A 132 -1.85 -17.09 57.62
C GLN A 132 -1.62 -16.69 59.09
N ARG A 133 -2.53 -15.87 59.66
CA ARG A 133 -2.69 -15.62 61.11
C ARG A 133 -3.78 -16.46 61.79
N GLY A 134 -4.47 -17.35 61.08
CA GLY A 134 -5.76 -17.89 61.54
C GLY A 134 -6.07 -19.29 61.02
N ALA A 135 -5.25 -20.26 61.42
CA ALA A 135 -5.46 -21.68 61.17
C ALA A 135 -6.64 -22.25 62.02
N GLY A 136 -7.88 -21.98 61.61
CA GLY A 136 -9.08 -22.56 62.24
C GLY A 136 -10.42 -22.03 61.73
N GLY A 137 -11.08 -22.77 60.82
CA GLY A 137 -12.39 -22.35 60.29
C GLY A 137 -13.06 -23.22 59.21
N SER A 138 -12.72 -24.51 59.11
CA SER A 138 -12.94 -25.31 57.88
C SER A 138 -14.39 -25.73 57.54
N ARG A 139 -15.43 -25.18 58.19
CA ARG A 139 -16.80 -25.77 58.16
C ARG A 139 -17.92 -24.96 57.49
N GLY A 140 -17.65 -23.74 57.03
CA GLY A 140 -18.63 -22.92 56.28
C GLY A 140 -18.60 -23.15 54.77
N ARG A 141 -17.40 -23.35 54.21
CA ARG A 141 -17.12 -23.31 52.76
C ARG A 141 -17.46 -24.60 52.00
N GLU A 142 -17.84 -25.66 52.72
CA GLU A 142 -18.11 -27.00 52.18
C GLU A 142 -19.51 -27.08 51.53
N ARG A 143 -20.54 -26.58 52.24
CA ARG A 143 -21.94 -26.59 51.76
C ARG A 143 -22.21 -25.70 50.54
N GLU A 144 -21.54 -24.55 50.44
CA GLU A 144 -21.69 -23.67 49.27
C GLU A 144 -21.07 -24.24 47.99
N LEU A 145 -20.35 -25.37 48.07
CA LEU A 145 -19.77 -26.06 46.91
C LEU A 145 -20.61 -27.26 46.48
N GLU A 146 -21.21 -28.01 47.42
CA GLU A 146 -22.20 -29.05 47.11
C GLU A 146 -23.37 -28.47 46.29
N GLU A 147 -23.98 -27.38 46.76
CA GLU A 147 -25.17 -26.75 46.16
C GLU A 147 -24.93 -26.19 44.74
N LYS A 148 -23.66 -25.99 44.32
CA LYS A 148 -23.28 -25.51 42.98
C LYS A 148 -22.81 -26.63 42.04
N LEU A 149 -22.67 -27.85 42.54
CA LEU A 149 -22.32 -29.04 41.77
C LEU A 149 -23.59 -29.63 41.14
N ASP A 150 -24.66 -29.75 41.93
CA ASP A 150 -25.99 -30.20 41.50
C ASP A 150 -26.56 -29.38 40.31
N GLU A 151 -26.42 -28.05 40.35
CA GLU A 151 -26.85 -27.17 39.24
C GLU A 151 -26.10 -27.44 37.92
N ARG A 152 -24.82 -27.83 38.01
CA ARG A 152 -23.94 -28.06 36.86
C ARG A 152 -24.14 -29.42 36.19
N GLU A 153 -24.50 -30.45 36.95
CA GLU A 153 -24.85 -31.75 36.37
C GLU A 153 -26.13 -31.68 35.53
N TRP A 154 -27.09 -30.82 35.92
CA TRP A 154 -28.33 -30.61 35.18
C TRP A 154 -28.11 -29.96 33.81
N GLU A 155 -27.29 -28.89 33.73
CA GLU A 155 -26.93 -28.24 32.47
C GLU A 155 -26.22 -29.21 31.48
N LEU A 156 -25.42 -30.15 32.02
CA LEU A 156 -24.70 -31.15 31.21
C LEU A 156 -25.59 -32.26 30.63
N GLN A 157 -26.74 -32.58 31.24
CA GLN A 157 -27.68 -33.55 30.66
C GLN A 157 -28.41 -32.98 29.43
N GLU A 158 -28.92 -31.74 29.51
CA GLU A 158 -29.69 -31.14 28.42
C GLU A 158 -28.81 -30.85 27.18
N LEU A 159 -27.55 -30.46 27.38
CA LEU A 159 -26.57 -30.27 26.29
C LEU A 159 -26.12 -31.57 25.62
N ARG A 160 -26.24 -32.73 26.28
CA ARG A 160 -26.05 -34.04 25.63
C ARG A 160 -27.25 -34.46 24.80
N ARG A 161 -28.48 -34.13 25.26
CA ARG A 161 -29.72 -34.43 24.53
C ARG A 161 -29.83 -33.68 23.19
N ARG A 162 -29.34 -32.45 23.12
CA ARG A 162 -29.33 -31.62 21.89
C ARG A 162 -28.28 -32.01 20.84
N ARG A 163 -27.41 -33.00 21.09
CA ARG A 163 -26.33 -33.41 20.17
C ARG A 163 -26.59 -34.77 19.51
N SER A 164 -27.85 -35.23 19.49
CA SER A 164 -28.28 -36.53 18.97
C SER A 164 -29.13 -36.42 17.70
N ASP A 165 -29.22 -35.24 17.10
CA ASP A 165 -30.07 -34.95 15.95
C ASP A 165 -29.46 -33.79 15.13
N HIS A 166 -29.71 -33.76 13.82
CA HIS A 166 -29.05 -32.94 12.79
C HIS A 166 -27.57 -33.27 12.54
N GLY A 167 -27.32 -33.94 11.41
CA GLY A 167 -26.04 -33.87 10.70
C GLY A 167 -26.33 -33.41 9.27
N ASP A 168 -25.81 -32.23 8.91
CA ASP A 168 -26.04 -31.56 7.61
C ASP A 168 -24.74 -31.00 6.97
N ASP A 169 -23.57 -31.22 7.59
CA ASP A 169 -22.28 -30.61 7.16
C ASP A 169 -21.62 -31.32 5.97
N ASP A 170 -22.07 -32.53 5.59
CA ASP A 170 -21.41 -33.38 4.56
C ASP A 170 -21.84 -33.05 3.11
N GLU A 171 -22.89 -32.25 2.93
CA GLU A 171 -23.40 -31.87 1.59
C GLU A 171 -22.85 -30.51 1.12
N ALA A 172 -22.73 -29.53 2.03
CA ALA A 172 -22.16 -28.20 1.74
C ALA A 172 -20.68 -28.25 1.28
N LEU A 173 -19.92 -29.26 1.73
CA LEU A 173 -18.51 -29.42 1.35
C LEU A 173 -18.35 -29.85 -0.12
N ARG A 174 -19.24 -30.72 -0.63
CA ARG A 174 -19.17 -31.23 -2.02
C ARG A 174 -19.56 -30.18 -3.05
N GLU A 175 -20.49 -29.27 -2.73
CA GLU A 175 -20.88 -28.17 -3.62
C GLU A 175 -19.75 -27.12 -3.77
N ALA A 176 -18.85 -27.02 -2.79
CA ALA A 176 -17.68 -26.14 -2.85
C ALA A 176 -16.56 -26.73 -3.72
N GLU A 177 -16.31 -28.04 -3.62
CA GLU A 177 -15.29 -28.72 -4.43
C GLU A 177 -15.65 -28.74 -5.93
N ALA A 178 -16.92 -28.99 -6.27
CA ALA A 178 -17.39 -28.99 -7.65
C ALA A 178 -17.18 -27.65 -8.38
N ARG A 179 -17.37 -26.50 -7.70
CA ARG A 179 -17.21 -25.17 -8.31
C ARG A 179 -15.76 -24.76 -8.57
N ASN A 180 -14.78 -25.38 -7.90
CA ASN A 180 -13.38 -25.12 -8.22
C ASN A 180 -12.96 -25.81 -9.53
N ALA A 181 -13.52 -26.99 -9.84
CA ALA A 181 -13.17 -27.74 -11.05
C ALA A 181 -13.59 -27.00 -12.35
N GLU A 182 -14.80 -26.45 -12.42
CA GLU A 182 -15.26 -25.68 -13.59
C GLU A 182 -14.37 -24.44 -13.86
N LEU A 183 -13.81 -23.83 -12.81
CA LEU A 183 -12.97 -22.62 -12.92
C LEU A 183 -11.55 -22.90 -13.43
N GLU A 184 -11.07 -24.14 -13.35
CA GLU A 184 -9.77 -24.54 -13.91
C GLU A 184 -9.86 -24.87 -15.42
N GLU A 185 -10.95 -25.52 -15.86
CA GLU A 185 -11.17 -25.85 -17.29
C GLU A 185 -11.35 -24.58 -18.15
N ASP A 186 -12.03 -23.55 -17.63
CA ASP A 186 -12.19 -22.24 -18.31
C ASP A 186 -10.85 -21.49 -18.50
N LEU A 187 -9.87 -21.71 -17.60
CA LEU A 187 -8.54 -21.08 -17.67
C LEU A 187 -7.60 -21.76 -18.68
N GLU A 188 -7.76 -23.06 -18.95
CA GLU A 188 -6.95 -23.77 -19.95
C GLU A 188 -7.44 -23.46 -21.38
N ASN A 189 -8.75 -23.43 -21.60
CA ASN A 189 -9.36 -23.00 -22.86
C ASN A 189 -8.97 -21.55 -23.25
N ALA A 190 -8.77 -20.68 -22.26
CA ALA A 190 -8.31 -19.30 -22.49
C ALA A 190 -6.85 -19.19 -22.96
N ARG A 191 -6.02 -20.24 -22.80
CA ARG A 191 -4.60 -20.23 -23.22
C ARG A 191 -4.44 -20.60 -24.69
N GLY A 192 -5.09 -21.66 -25.17
CA GLY A 192 -4.96 -22.10 -26.57
C GLY A 192 -5.35 -21.00 -27.59
N LEU A 193 -6.39 -20.22 -27.30
CA LEU A 193 -6.81 -19.09 -28.13
C LEU A 193 -5.80 -17.93 -28.22
N LEU A 194 -4.76 -17.90 -27.38
CA LEU A 194 -3.66 -16.92 -27.49
C LEU A 194 -2.49 -17.47 -28.32
N GLU A 195 -2.32 -18.79 -28.39
CA GLU A 195 -1.29 -19.47 -29.17
C GLU A 195 -1.63 -19.40 -30.68
N ASP A 196 -2.88 -19.73 -31.05
CA ASP A 196 -3.42 -19.57 -32.42
C ASP A 196 -3.26 -18.15 -32.99
N ASN A 197 -3.22 -17.13 -32.12
CA ASN A 197 -3.07 -15.72 -32.51
C ASN A 197 -1.62 -15.26 -32.70
N MET A 198 -0.61 -16.05 -32.28
CA MET A 198 0.79 -15.76 -32.55
C MET A 198 1.24 -16.25 -33.94
N ASP A 199 0.84 -17.46 -34.33
CA ASP A 199 1.20 -18.06 -35.62
C ASP A 199 0.76 -17.21 -36.84
N GLU A 200 -0.45 -16.64 -36.79
CA GLU A 200 -0.99 -15.82 -37.89
C GLU A 200 -0.29 -14.45 -38.00
N ILE A 201 0.31 -13.95 -36.91
CA ILE A 201 1.14 -12.73 -36.92
C ILE A 201 2.50 -12.99 -37.57
N GLU A 202 3.02 -14.21 -37.51
CA GLU A 202 4.28 -14.58 -38.17
C GLU A 202 4.13 -14.59 -39.70
N ARG A 203 3.07 -15.25 -40.21
CA ARG A 203 2.75 -15.34 -41.66
C ARG A 203 2.59 -13.98 -42.34
N LEU A 204 2.07 -12.98 -41.62
CA LEU A 204 1.84 -11.65 -42.15
C LEU A 204 3.12 -10.81 -42.33
N LYS A 205 4.27 -11.24 -41.79
CA LYS A 205 5.57 -10.56 -41.99
C LYS A 205 6.21 -10.93 -43.33
N GLU A 206 6.17 -12.22 -43.71
CA GLU A 206 6.87 -12.75 -44.90
C GLU A 206 6.36 -12.15 -46.23
N ILE A 207 5.09 -11.71 -46.27
CA ILE A 207 4.46 -11.13 -47.47
C ILE A 207 4.96 -9.71 -47.76
N VAL A 208 5.48 -8.98 -46.77
CA VAL A 208 5.86 -7.56 -46.92
C VAL A 208 7.26 -7.39 -47.53
N GLU A 209 8.15 -8.35 -47.33
CA GLU A 209 9.58 -8.22 -47.68
C GLU A 209 9.89 -8.42 -49.19
N ARG A 210 8.88 -8.72 -50.02
CA ARG A 210 9.08 -9.24 -51.38
C ARG A 210 8.69 -8.30 -52.53
N ARG A 211 8.71 -6.97 -52.33
CA ARG A 211 8.33 -6.01 -53.39
C ARG A 211 8.94 -4.60 -53.26
N GLY A 212 10.17 -4.40 -53.77
CA GLY A 212 10.75 -3.05 -53.77
C GLY A 212 12.16 -2.84 -54.30
N ASP A 213 12.56 -3.40 -55.46
CA ASP A 213 13.76 -2.91 -56.18
C ASP A 213 13.68 -3.19 -57.70
N GLU A 214 14.29 -2.31 -58.51
CA GLU A 214 14.66 -2.35 -59.95
C GLU A 214 14.45 -1.01 -60.71
N SER A 215 15.52 -0.47 -61.32
CA SER A 215 15.48 0.57 -62.37
C SER A 215 16.79 0.63 -63.18
N MET A 216 16.78 1.18 -64.41
CA MET A 216 17.87 1.05 -65.41
C MET A 216 18.32 2.38 -66.10
N ASN A 217 19.40 2.31 -66.89
CA ASN A 217 20.18 3.44 -67.47
C ASN A 217 20.61 3.18 -68.95
N ASP A 218 21.05 4.20 -69.73
CA ASP A 218 21.17 4.15 -71.22
C ASP A 218 22.35 4.97 -71.85
N GLY A 219 22.77 4.69 -73.12
CA GLY A 219 23.55 5.65 -73.97
C GLY A 219 24.43 5.20 -75.20
N VAL A 220 24.01 5.56 -76.44
CA VAL A 220 24.71 6.34 -77.54
C VAL A 220 26.00 5.88 -78.34
N ASN A 221 25.91 5.91 -79.72
CA ASN A 221 26.92 6.10 -80.85
C ASN A 221 28.23 5.24 -81.02
N GLY A 222 28.96 5.23 -82.18
CA GLY A 222 28.59 5.51 -83.60
C GLY A 222 29.49 6.45 -84.49
N GLU A 223 30.44 5.97 -85.32
CA GLU A 223 31.26 6.80 -86.29
C GLU A 223 31.98 6.00 -87.44
N SER A 224 32.00 6.42 -88.74
CA SER A 224 32.85 5.81 -89.85
C SER A 224 32.80 6.35 -91.33
N ARG A 225 32.55 7.64 -91.65
CA ARG A 225 32.28 8.07 -93.07
C ARG A 225 33.41 8.77 -93.87
N ARG A 226 34.55 9.16 -93.26
CA ARG A 226 35.35 10.31 -93.73
C ARG A 226 36.25 10.12 -94.97
N ASP A 227 36.92 8.98 -95.14
CA ASP A 227 38.20 8.96 -95.90
C ASP A 227 38.13 8.74 -97.42
N ARG A 228 36.93 8.56 -97.99
CA ARG A 228 36.79 8.09 -99.39
C ARG A 228 36.93 9.18 -100.47
N LEU A 229 36.90 10.46 -100.11
CA LEU A 229 36.69 11.56 -101.08
C LEU A 229 37.97 12.17 -101.68
N LYS A 230 39.15 12.03 -101.06
CA LYS A 230 40.33 12.84 -101.45
C LYS A 230 40.94 12.51 -102.83
N ARG A 231 40.95 11.24 -103.25
CA ARG A 231 41.79 10.78 -104.39
C ARG A 231 41.23 11.01 -105.80
N ARG A 232 40.06 11.66 -105.96
CA ARG A 232 39.44 11.87 -107.29
C ARG A 232 39.61 13.29 -107.85
N VAL A 233 40.32 14.16 -107.14
CA VAL A 233 40.51 15.57 -107.53
C VAL A 233 41.70 15.71 -108.49
N GLU A 234 42.87 15.24 -108.05
CA GLU A 234 44.20 15.55 -108.62
C GLU A 234 44.38 15.17 -110.11
N GLU A 235 43.70 14.13 -110.63
CA GLU A 235 43.84 13.71 -112.03
C GLU A 235 43.12 14.62 -113.04
N LEU A 236 42.05 15.32 -112.63
CA LEU A 236 41.23 16.13 -113.55
C LEU A 236 41.79 17.54 -113.78
N GLU A 237 42.84 17.91 -113.05
CA GLU A 237 43.44 19.25 -113.07
C GLU A 237 44.41 19.44 -114.24
N ALA A 238 45.15 18.39 -114.63
CA ALA A 238 46.22 18.50 -115.64
C ALA A 238 45.72 18.64 -117.09
N GLU A 239 44.75 17.84 -117.53
CA GLU A 239 44.24 17.89 -118.93
C GLU A 239 43.37 19.13 -119.22
N ASN A 240 42.97 19.88 -118.19
CA ASN A 240 42.29 21.17 -118.36
C ASN A 240 43.21 22.25 -118.94
N GLU A 241 44.51 22.21 -118.65
CA GLU A 241 45.38 23.39 -118.79
C GLU A 241 45.81 23.68 -120.25
N ASP A 242 46.17 22.66 -121.04
CA ASP A 242 46.63 22.88 -122.43
C ASP A 242 45.48 23.23 -123.41
N LEU A 243 44.24 22.95 -123.02
CA LEU A 243 43.04 23.40 -123.75
C LEU A 243 42.56 24.79 -123.33
N ARG A 244 42.93 25.29 -122.14
CA ARG A 244 42.66 26.68 -121.73
C ARG A 244 43.42 27.66 -122.62
N LEU A 245 44.74 27.52 -122.74
CA LEU A 245 45.60 28.48 -123.46
C LEU A 245 45.16 28.81 -124.91
N LYS A 246 44.57 27.84 -125.62
CA LYS A 246 44.10 28.03 -127.01
C LYS A 246 42.66 28.56 -127.09
N LEU A 247 41.94 28.51 -125.97
CA LEU A 247 40.69 29.22 -125.74
C LEU A 247 41.00 30.66 -125.28
N ASP A 248 42.06 30.85 -124.48
CA ASP A 248 42.53 32.13 -123.96
C ASP A 248 42.93 33.10 -125.08
N ASP A 249 43.74 32.71 -126.09
CA ASP A 249 44.09 33.58 -127.24
C ASP A 249 42.84 34.14 -127.98
N HIS A 250 41.77 33.34 -128.07
CA HIS A 250 40.50 33.77 -128.66
C HIS A 250 39.60 34.49 -127.67
N ALA A 251 39.75 34.21 -126.36
CA ALA A 251 39.13 34.94 -125.29
C ALA A 251 39.73 36.34 -125.16
N GLU A 252 41.03 36.57 -125.32
CA GLU A 252 41.68 37.90 -125.22
C GLU A 252 41.07 38.91 -126.22
N LEU A 253 40.76 38.48 -127.45
CA LEU A 253 40.10 39.34 -128.45
C LEU A 253 38.60 39.55 -128.16
N PHE A 254 37.93 38.60 -127.50
CA PHE A 254 36.59 38.82 -126.97
C PHE A 254 36.62 39.69 -125.71
N GLN A 255 37.62 39.54 -124.85
CA GLN A 255 37.87 40.28 -123.61
C GLN A 255 38.21 41.73 -123.93
N SER A 256 39.08 42.03 -124.89
CA SER A 256 39.38 43.42 -125.27
C SER A 256 38.13 44.19 -125.71
N ARG A 257 37.12 43.49 -126.28
CA ARG A 257 35.81 44.07 -126.61
C ARG A 257 34.80 43.98 -125.47
N ALA A 258 34.88 42.96 -124.62
CA ALA A 258 34.09 42.85 -123.40
C ALA A 258 34.50 43.96 -122.44
N GLN A 259 35.77 44.07 -122.06
CA GLN A 259 36.42 45.12 -121.26
C GLN A 259 36.00 46.55 -121.63
N VAL A 260 35.71 46.88 -122.90
CA VAL A 260 35.25 48.23 -123.29
C VAL A 260 33.73 48.44 -123.07
N LEU A 261 32.95 47.35 -123.02
CA LEU A 261 31.56 47.37 -122.55
C LEU A 261 31.49 47.18 -121.01
N GLU A 262 32.34 46.34 -120.45
CA GLU A 262 32.50 46.01 -119.04
C GLU A 262 33.06 47.22 -118.28
N GLU A 263 34.11 47.92 -118.73
CA GLU A 263 34.50 49.23 -118.17
C GLU A 263 33.36 50.26 -118.22
N ARG A 264 32.37 50.09 -119.10
CA ARG A 264 31.25 51.02 -119.25
C ARG A 264 30.07 50.63 -118.37
N GLU A 265 29.73 49.35 -118.30
CA GLU A 265 28.76 48.75 -117.38
C GLU A 265 29.27 48.84 -115.93
N GLU A 266 30.58 48.73 -115.69
CA GLU A 266 31.24 49.03 -114.42
C GLU A 266 31.18 50.53 -114.09
N ARG A 267 31.37 51.44 -115.06
CA ARG A 267 31.20 52.89 -114.79
C ARG A 267 29.75 53.25 -114.50
N GLU A 268 28.80 52.66 -115.23
CA GLU A 268 27.37 52.87 -115.03
C GLU A 268 26.92 52.24 -113.71
N ALA A 269 27.40 51.03 -113.37
CA ALA A 269 27.19 50.38 -112.08
C ALA A 269 27.89 51.10 -110.91
N VAL A 270 29.09 51.69 -111.11
CA VAL A 270 29.76 52.51 -110.09
C VAL A 270 29.08 53.87 -109.93
N GLU A 271 28.49 54.44 -110.99
CA GLU A 271 27.69 55.66 -110.88
C GLU A 271 26.33 55.39 -110.21
N ASP A 272 25.69 54.26 -110.51
CA ASP A 272 24.50 53.77 -109.81
C ASP A 272 24.80 53.34 -108.36
N ASP A 273 25.93 52.71 -108.06
CA ASP A 273 26.36 52.44 -106.68
C ASP A 273 26.73 53.73 -105.95
N LEU A 274 27.33 54.72 -106.63
CA LEU A 274 27.59 56.03 -106.05
C LEU A 274 26.29 56.78 -105.76
N ASN A 275 25.28 56.65 -106.61
CA ASN A 275 23.93 57.20 -106.38
C ASN A 275 23.19 56.42 -105.28
N ALA A 276 23.24 55.10 -105.28
CA ALA A 276 22.69 54.27 -104.21
C ALA A 276 23.41 54.52 -102.87
N MET A 277 24.71 54.84 -102.87
CA MET A 277 25.46 55.26 -101.68
C MET A 277 25.11 56.69 -101.26
N ARG A 278 24.81 57.60 -102.19
CA ARG A 278 24.24 58.94 -101.88
C ARG A 278 22.85 58.82 -101.27
N ASP A 279 21.99 57.94 -101.79
CA ASP A 279 20.65 57.71 -101.26
C ASP A 279 20.69 56.97 -99.91
N LYS A 280 21.59 55.98 -99.75
CA LYS A 280 21.88 55.36 -98.44
C LYS A 280 22.44 56.38 -97.44
N LEU A 281 23.30 57.29 -97.87
CA LEU A 281 23.83 58.36 -97.01
C LEU A 281 22.75 59.38 -96.64
N ALA A 282 21.90 59.79 -97.58
CA ALA A 282 20.77 60.67 -97.30
C ALA A 282 19.74 60.01 -96.37
N ALA A 283 19.42 58.73 -96.60
CA ALA A 283 18.58 57.94 -95.71
C ALA A 283 19.20 57.78 -94.31
N ALA A 284 20.49 57.49 -94.21
CA ALA A 284 21.21 57.40 -92.94
C ALA A 284 21.33 58.75 -92.23
N MET A 285 21.43 59.88 -92.95
CA MET A 285 21.38 61.22 -92.37
C MET A 285 19.98 61.57 -91.88
N ILE A 286 18.92 61.20 -92.61
CA ILE A 286 17.53 61.36 -92.17
C ILE A 286 17.22 60.46 -90.96
N GLU A 287 17.69 59.22 -90.96
CA GLU A 287 17.56 58.31 -89.81
C GLU A 287 18.37 58.81 -88.61
N LEU A 288 19.59 59.33 -88.83
CA LEU A 288 20.38 59.97 -87.77
C LEU A 288 19.63 61.17 -87.19
N GLN A 289 19.11 62.09 -88.00
CA GLN A 289 18.31 63.22 -87.52
C GLN A 289 17.05 62.76 -86.78
N GLN A 290 16.35 61.73 -87.26
CA GLN A 290 15.20 61.16 -86.55
C GLN A 290 15.61 60.50 -85.23
N LYS A 291 16.82 59.94 -85.11
CA LYS A 291 17.35 59.40 -83.86
C LYS A 291 17.85 60.50 -82.92
N GLU A 292 18.41 61.58 -83.43
CA GLU A 292 18.74 62.79 -82.67
C GLU A 292 17.45 63.44 -82.13
N GLU A 293 16.40 63.57 -82.95
CA GLU A 293 15.07 64.05 -82.53
C GLU A 293 14.40 63.09 -81.51
N GLU A 294 14.47 61.77 -81.70
CA GLU A 294 14.00 60.78 -80.71
C GLU A 294 14.78 60.85 -79.39
N ILE A 295 16.09 61.10 -79.45
CA ILE A 295 16.95 61.26 -78.26
C ILE A 295 16.62 62.56 -77.55
N ASP A 296 16.50 63.68 -78.26
CA ASP A 296 16.10 64.97 -77.69
C ASP A 296 14.67 64.97 -77.13
N GLN A 297 13.77 64.18 -77.71
CA GLN A 297 12.42 63.98 -77.18
C GLN A 297 12.45 63.14 -75.91
N LYS A 298 13.22 62.04 -75.88
CA LYS A 298 13.39 61.20 -74.69
C LYS A 298 14.19 61.88 -73.58
N ASN A 299 15.15 62.74 -73.90
CA ASN A 299 15.87 63.53 -72.91
C ASN A 299 14.91 64.50 -72.21
N LYS A 300 14.00 65.16 -72.93
CA LYS A 300 12.93 65.98 -72.33
C LYS A 300 11.98 65.14 -71.48
N GLU A 301 11.57 63.97 -71.95
CA GLU A 301 10.75 63.04 -71.15
C GLU A 301 11.49 62.57 -69.87
N ILE A 302 12.81 62.39 -69.94
CA ILE A 302 13.65 62.08 -68.77
C ILE A 302 13.78 63.28 -67.84
N ASP A 303 14.00 64.50 -68.35
CA ASP A 303 14.11 65.73 -67.54
C ASP A 303 12.78 66.08 -66.86
N ASP A 304 11.64 65.92 -67.56
CA ASP A 304 10.29 66.05 -66.99
C ASP A 304 10.05 64.99 -65.91
N LEU A 305 10.42 63.73 -66.16
CA LEU A 305 10.32 62.65 -65.16
C LEU A 305 11.24 62.89 -63.95
N VAL A 306 12.47 63.35 -64.15
CA VAL A 306 13.42 63.68 -63.07
C VAL A 306 12.88 64.86 -62.25
N SER A 307 12.30 65.87 -62.90
CA SER A 307 11.67 67.01 -62.22
C SER A 307 10.47 66.57 -61.36
N GLU A 308 9.62 65.67 -61.87
CA GLU A 308 8.49 65.12 -61.09
C GLU A 308 8.96 64.16 -59.98
N HIS A 309 10.00 63.36 -60.20
CA HIS A 309 10.60 62.54 -59.13
C HIS A 309 11.23 63.40 -58.04
N GLN A 310 11.93 64.48 -58.39
CA GLN A 310 12.48 65.44 -57.44
C GLN A 310 11.35 66.12 -56.63
N ARG A 311 10.27 66.54 -57.29
CA ARG A 311 9.06 67.07 -56.63
C ARG A 311 8.41 66.07 -55.68
N ILE A 312 8.32 64.79 -56.07
CA ILE A 312 7.79 63.72 -55.21
C ILE A 312 8.72 63.47 -54.01
N VAL A 313 10.03 63.49 -54.21
CA VAL A 313 11.01 63.36 -53.12
C VAL A 313 10.91 64.53 -52.15
N GLU A 314 10.79 65.77 -52.63
CA GLU A 314 10.60 66.95 -51.78
C GLU A 314 9.31 66.85 -50.94
N VAL A 315 8.19 66.44 -51.55
CA VAL A 315 6.93 66.21 -50.81
C VAL A 315 7.08 65.10 -49.78
N VAL A 316 7.73 63.98 -50.12
CA VAL A 316 7.94 62.86 -49.18
C VAL A 316 8.93 63.22 -48.07
N GLU A 317 9.95 64.06 -48.33
CA GLU A 317 10.83 64.58 -47.28
C GLU A 317 10.08 65.54 -46.34
N ASP A 318 9.21 66.41 -46.84
CA ASP A 318 8.41 67.30 -46.01
C ASP A 318 7.32 66.55 -45.22
N GLU A 319 6.64 65.57 -45.83
CA GLU A 319 5.70 64.68 -45.13
C GLU A 319 6.42 63.88 -44.03
N TRP A 320 7.59 63.30 -44.33
CA TRP A 320 8.36 62.54 -43.33
C TRP A 320 8.98 63.43 -42.24
N ARG A 321 9.33 64.69 -42.54
CA ARG A 321 9.68 65.68 -41.52
C ARG A 321 8.49 65.96 -40.59
N GLY A 322 7.30 66.15 -41.15
CA GLY A 322 6.06 66.29 -40.38
C GLY A 322 5.81 65.10 -39.46
N GLU A 323 5.84 63.88 -39.99
CA GLU A 323 5.70 62.65 -39.19
C GLU A 323 6.78 62.52 -38.10
N VAL A 324 8.03 62.90 -38.38
CA VAL A 324 9.13 62.86 -37.40
C VAL A 324 9.00 63.95 -36.33
N GLU A 325 8.45 65.13 -36.65
CA GLU A 325 8.16 66.18 -35.67
C GLU A 325 6.93 65.85 -34.81
N GLU A 326 5.86 65.30 -35.38
CA GLU A 326 4.72 64.78 -34.62
C GLU A 326 5.14 63.61 -33.71
N ALA A 327 5.93 62.66 -34.22
CA ALA A 327 6.45 61.55 -33.42
C ALA A 327 7.39 62.03 -32.30
N ARG A 328 8.16 63.11 -32.52
CA ARG A 328 8.95 63.75 -31.45
C ARG A 328 8.06 64.41 -30.41
N GLY A 329 7.02 65.14 -30.82
CA GLY A 329 6.02 65.71 -29.91
C GLY A 329 5.34 64.63 -29.05
N GLN A 330 4.88 63.55 -29.67
CA GLN A 330 4.30 62.40 -28.96
C GLN A 330 5.30 61.72 -28.01
N VAL A 331 6.59 61.62 -28.38
CA VAL A 331 7.63 61.10 -27.49
C VAL A 331 7.94 62.06 -26.33
N GLU A 332 7.83 63.37 -26.52
CA GLU A 332 8.02 64.37 -25.47
C GLU A 332 6.81 64.41 -24.51
N GLU A 333 5.58 64.35 -25.02
CA GLU A 333 4.37 64.16 -24.21
C GLU A 333 4.40 62.84 -23.42
N LEU A 334 4.77 61.72 -24.07
CA LEU A 334 4.94 60.43 -23.40
C LEU A 334 6.07 60.46 -22.37
N ARG A 335 7.12 61.26 -22.58
CA ARG A 335 8.22 61.44 -21.63
C ARG A 335 7.77 62.24 -20.42
N ASP A 336 6.97 63.29 -20.59
CA ASP A 336 6.45 64.07 -19.46
C ASP A 336 5.36 63.32 -18.68
N VAL A 337 4.46 62.61 -19.37
CA VAL A 337 3.55 61.65 -18.73
C VAL A 337 4.33 60.56 -17.99
N SER A 338 5.39 60.02 -18.60
CA SER A 338 6.26 59.03 -17.95
C SER A 338 7.08 59.62 -16.80
N ASN A 339 7.45 60.90 -16.81
CA ASN A 339 8.13 61.57 -15.71
C ASN A 339 7.18 61.75 -14.51
N VAL A 340 5.96 62.23 -14.76
CA VAL A 340 4.91 62.35 -13.73
C VAL A 340 4.57 60.98 -13.14
N LEU A 341 4.35 59.98 -14.00
CA LEU A 341 4.00 58.62 -13.58
C LEU A 341 5.18 57.91 -12.90
N LEU A 342 6.43 58.19 -13.28
CA LEU A 342 7.63 57.71 -12.56
C LEU A 342 7.72 58.33 -11.17
N VAL A 343 7.48 59.63 -11.00
CA VAL A 343 7.45 60.27 -9.67
C VAL A 343 6.33 59.67 -8.81
N GLN A 344 5.16 59.41 -9.40
CA GLN A 344 4.02 58.82 -8.70
C GLN A 344 4.29 57.37 -8.28
N VAL A 345 4.80 56.53 -9.18
CA VAL A 345 5.20 55.14 -8.90
C VAL A 345 6.37 55.08 -7.90
N LEU A 346 7.34 56.00 -7.95
CA LEU A 346 8.42 56.05 -6.96
C LEU A 346 7.87 56.42 -5.57
N ALA A 347 6.92 57.35 -5.46
CA ALA A 347 6.25 57.67 -4.20
C ALA A 347 5.44 56.48 -3.66
N GLU A 348 4.70 55.78 -4.52
CA GLU A 348 3.95 54.57 -4.16
C GLU A 348 4.87 53.43 -3.70
N ARG A 349 5.97 53.16 -4.43
CA ARG A 349 7.02 52.21 -4.01
C ARG A 349 7.72 52.64 -2.73
N GLU A 350 7.87 53.93 -2.46
CA GLU A 350 8.39 54.41 -1.19
C GLU A 350 7.44 54.16 -0.01
N SER A 351 6.11 54.30 -0.20
CA SER A 351 5.12 53.88 0.81
C SER A 351 5.12 52.37 1.00
N GLU A 352 5.00 51.57 -0.06
CA GLU A 352 5.06 50.11 0.03
C GLU A 352 6.35 49.64 0.71
N SER A 353 7.49 50.28 0.43
CA SER A 353 8.77 49.97 1.05
C SER A 353 8.81 50.37 2.54
N LYS A 354 8.07 51.41 2.97
CA LYS A 354 7.90 51.77 4.39
C LYS A 354 6.98 50.76 5.09
N ASP A 355 5.87 50.40 4.48
CA ASP A 355 4.91 49.42 5.04
C ASP A 355 5.53 48.02 5.14
N LEU A 356 6.31 47.60 4.13
CA LEU A 356 7.11 46.36 4.18
C LEU A 356 8.17 46.40 5.29
N ARG A 357 8.79 47.55 5.57
CA ARG A 357 9.73 47.68 6.72
C ARG A 357 9.00 47.59 8.06
N VAL A 358 7.78 48.13 8.18
CA VAL A 358 6.95 47.96 9.39
C VAL A 358 6.57 46.49 9.56
N ASN A 359 6.06 45.84 8.50
CA ASN A 359 5.71 44.41 8.53
C ASN A 359 6.92 43.51 8.84
N ILE A 360 8.12 43.83 8.34
CA ILE A 360 9.36 43.12 8.70
C ILE A 360 9.67 43.35 10.18
N SER A 361 9.63 44.58 10.68
CA SER A 361 9.86 44.87 12.10
C SER A 361 8.83 44.21 13.04
N GLU A 362 7.58 44.07 12.59
CA GLU A 362 6.53 43.34 13.34
C GLU A 362 6.75 41.83 13.29
N LEU A 363 7.20 41.27 12.15
CA LEU A 363 7.57 39.85 12.05
C LEU A 363 8.83 39.53 12.85
N GLU A 364 9.84 40.40 12.85
CA GLU A 364 11.03 40.32 13.72
C GLU A 364 10.64 40.40 15.20
N ALA A 365 9.76 41.33 15.59
CA ALA A 365 9.24 41.41 16.94
C ALA A 365 8.49 40.13 17.34
N ASN A 366 7.56 39.63 16.52
CA ASN A 366 6.85 38.37 16.76
C ASN A 366 7.80 37.16 16.82
N THR A 367 8.87 37.16 16.02
CA THR A 367 9.90 36.10 16.01
C THR A 367 10.73 36.13 17.30
N ASN A 368 11.11 37.31 17.77
CA ASN A 368 11.78 37.50 19.07
C ASN A 368 10.86 37.11 20.23
N ASP A 369 9.58 37.45 20.17
CA ASP A 369 8.55 37.07 21.14
C ASP A 369 8.34 35.54 21.19
N LEU A 370 8.44 34.86 20.05
CA LEU A 370 8.43 33.40 19.95
C LEU A 370 9.73 32.80 20.48
N HIS A 371 10.90 33.36 20.17
CA HIS A 371 12.18 32.92 20.73
C HIS A 371 12.20 33.05 22.25
N ALA A 372 11.74 34.17 22.82
CA ALA A 372 11.62 34.33 24.27
C ALA A 372 10.66 33.29 24.90
N LYS A 373 9.54 32.98 24.24
CA LYS A 373 8.62 31.91 24.68
C LYS A 373 9.29 30.54 24.63
N PHE A 374 10.04 30.23 23.57
CA PHE A 374 10.83 29.00 23.48
C PHE A 374 11.93 28.93 24.53
N GLU A 375 12.67 30.01 24.79
CA GLU A 375 13.66 30.07 25.89
C GLU A 375 13.01 29.83 27.26
N THR A 376 11.85 30.42 27.54
CA THR A 376 11.13 30.13 28.79
C THR A 376 10.62 28.69 28.87
N ALA A 377 10.24 28.07 27.74
CA ALA A 377 9.82 26.67 27.69
C ALA A 377 11.01 25.71 27.82
N PHE A 378 12.17 26.05 27.26
CA PHE A 378 13.40 25.29 27.45
C PHE A 378 13.88 25.38 28.90
N ALA A 379 13.91 26.57 29.51
CA ALA A 379 14.25 26.73 30.91
C ALA A 379 13.28 25.99 31.86
N GLN A 380 11.99 25.91 31.50
CA GLN A 380 11.02 25.08 32.23
C GLN A 380 11.28 23.58 32.06
N LEU A 381 11.62 23.10 30.85
CA LEU A 381 11.95 21.70 30.58
C LEU A 381 13.30 21.28 31.19
N GLU A 382 14.26 22.20 31.27
CA GLU A 382 15.56 22.04 31.93
C GLU A 382 15.35 21.93 33.45
N GLN A 383 14.61 22.87 34.06
CA GLN A 383 14.20 22.79 35.46
C GLN A 383 13.36 21.53 35.77
N GLU A 384 12.51 21.10 34.83
CA GLU A 384 11.76 19.84 34.93
C GLU A 384 12.65 18.60 34.74
N SER A 385 13.85 18.70 34.15
CA SER A 385 14.83 17.62 34.14
C SER A 385 15.56 17.60 35.47
N ASP A 386 16.13 18.73 35.88
CA ASP A 386 16.85 18.89 37.16
C ASP A 386 16.03 18.37 38.34
N GLN A 387 14.73 18.69 38.40
CA GLN A 387 13.82 18.19 39.44
C GLN A 387 13.60 16.67 39.37
N LYS A 388 13.56 16.08 38.18
CA LYS A 388 13.42 14.62 38.01
C LYS A 388 14.73 13.90 38.32
N ASP A 389 15.87 14.52 38.02
CA ASP A 389 17.19 14.02 38.38
C ASP A 389 17.42 14.12 39.91
N GLU A 390 16.99 15.20 40.58
CA GLU A 390 16.90 15.30 42.05
C GLU A 390 15.95 14.25 42.66
N GLU A 391 14.77 14.02 42.07
CA GLU A 391 13.86 12.94 42.49
C GLU A 391 14.51 11.56 42.34
N ILE A 392 15.23 11.31 41.24
CA ILE A 392 15.95 10.06 40.95
C ILE A 392 17.10 9.84 41.95
N GLU A 393 17.92 10.86 42.24
CA GLU A 393 18.96 10.79 43.28
C GLU A 393 18.34 10.49 44.65
N SER A 394 17.22 11.15 45.01
CA SER A 394 16.51 10.88 46.26
C SER A 394 15.96 9.46 46.35
N MET A 395 15.45 8.92 45.23
CA MET A 395 14.98 7.53 45.16
C MET A 395 16.13 6.55 45.27
N GLN A 396 17.28 6.81 44.62
CA GLN A 396 18.47 5.99 44.75
C GLN A 396 19.03 6.01 46.17
N GLU A 397 19.08 7.18 46.84
CA GLU A 397 19.39 7.26 48.27
C GLU A 397 18.47 6.39 49.14
N THR A 398 17.17 6.28 48.81
CA THR A 398 16.26 5.37 49.55
C THR A 398 16.44 3.90 49.18
N ILE A 399 16.78 3.59 47.93
CA ILE A 399 17.11 2.22 47.48
C ILE A 399 18.38 1.73 48.18
N ASP A 400 19.41 2.57 48.27
CA ASP A 400 20.67 2.24 48.95
C ASP A 400 20.44 2.00 50.45
N LYS A 401 19.67 2.87 51.12
CA LYS A 401 19.30 2.69 52.55
C LYS A 401 18.44 1.45 52.78
N LEU A 402 17.59 1.07 51.82
CA LEU A 402 16.85 -0.20 51.87
C LEU A 402 17.75 -1.41 51.59
N GLY A 403 18.77 -1.25 50.72
CA GLY A 403 19.82 -2.24 50.49
C GLY A 403 20.69 -2.50 51.73
N GLU A 404 21.11 -1.44 52.43
CA GLU A 404 21.78 -1.55 53.74
C GLU A 404 20.90 -2.26 54.78
N GLN A 405 19.60 -1.94 54.82
CA GLN A 405 18.66 -2.63 55.71
C GLN A 405 18.45 -4.11 55.35
N ILE A 406 18.39 -4.45 54.06
CA ILE A 406 18.34 -5.84 53.60
C ILE A 406 19.63 -6.57 54.00
N TYR A 407 20.80 -5.98 53.75
CA TYR A 407 22.08 -6.59 54.11
C TYR A 407 22.22 -6.81 55.63
N HIS A 408 21.77 -5.85 56.45
CA HIS A 408 21.72 -6.03 57.90
C HIS A 408 20.73 -7.12 58.33
N LEU A 409 19.56 -7.22 57.69
CA LEU A 409 18.59 -8.29 57.97
C LEU A 409 19.08 -9.66 57.48
N GLU A 410 19.89 -9.73 56.42
CA GLU A 410 20.54 -10.96 55.94
C GLU A 410 21.62 -11.42 56.93
N ASP A 411 22.49 -10.51 57.38
CA ASP A 411 23.52 -10.73 58.41
C ASP A 411 22.90 -11.13 59.77
N GLU A 412 21.79 -10.50 60.20
CA GLU A 412 21.02 -10.94 61.37
C GLU A 412 20.36 -12.32 61.17
N ASN A 413 19.84 -12.63 59.98
CA ASN A 413 19.20 -13.91 59.68
C ASN A 413 20.24 -15.04 59.59
N ASP A 414 21.42 -14.79 59.03
CA ASP A 414 22.53 -15.75 59.03
C ASP A 414 23.09 -15.98 60.44
N ARG A 415 23.18 -14.95 61.29
CA ARG A 415 23.48 -15.13 62.73
C ARG A 415 22.42 -15.96 63.43
N LEU A 416 21.13 -15.73 63.17
CA LEU A 416 20.04 -16.52 63.74
C LEU A 416 20.01 -17.97 63.21
N LYS A 417 20.48 -18.22 61.99
CA LYS A 417 20.74 -19.58 61.49
C LYS A 417 21.91 -20.22 62.23
N GLU A 418 23.04 -19.53 62.34
CA GLU A 418 24.20 -20.03 63.11
C GLU A 418 23.83 -20.32 64.58
N GLU A 419 23.06 -19.45 65.24
CA GLU A 419 22.57 -19.70 66.59
C GLU A 419 21.56 -20.86 66.63
N SER A 420 20.64 -20.96 65.66
CA SER A 420 19.70 -22.09 65.57
C SER A 420 20.40 -23.42 65.28
N ASP A 421 21.47 -23.43 64.50
CA ASP A 421 22.21 -24.65 64.15
C ASP A 421 23.20 -25.02 65.26
N ARG A 422 23.83 -24.06 65.94
CA ARG A 422 24.55 -24.32 67.20
C ARG A 422 23.61 -24.86 68.27
N LEU A 423 22.39 -24.33 68.42
CA LEU A 423 21.40 -24.87 69.35
C LEU A 423 20.94 -26.28 68.96
N ARG A 424 20.91 -26.62 67.67
CA ARG A 424 20.69 -28.01 67.21
C ARG A 424 21.89 -28.91 67.46
N GLU A 425 23.12 -28.42 67.30
CA GLU A 425 24.35 -29.15 67.65
C GLU A 425 24.45 -29.36 69.17
N GLU A 426 24.02 -28.39 69.98
CA GLU A 426 23.91 -28.52 71.44
C GLU A 426 22.77 -29.46 71.85
N GLU A 427 21.58 -29.36 71.25
CA GLU A 427 20.44 -30.27 71.50
C GLU A 427 20.76 -31.71 71.07
N THR A 428 21.45 -31.91 69.92
CA THR A 428 21.89 -33.23 69.49
C THR A 428 23.04 -33.76 70.34
N ALA A 429 24.01 -32.93 70.73
CA ALA A 429 25.06 -33.36 71.66
C ALA A 429 24.53 -33.62 73.08
N GLU A 430 23.51 -32.90 73.54
CA GLU A 430 22.82 -33.18 74.81
C GLU A 430 21.95 -34.44 74.69
N ARG A 431 21.24 -34.63 73.57
CA ARG A 431 20.53 -35.86 73.26
C ARG A 431 21.46 -37.06 73.22
N ASP A 432 22.61 -36.97 72.55
CA ASP A 432 23.60 -38.04 72.48
C ASP A 432 24.22 -38.31 73.86
N ARG A 433 24.44 -37.28 74.70
CA ARG A 433 24.84 -37.46 76.11
C ARG A 433 23.74 -38.11 76.94
N LEU A 434 22.47 -37.77 76.73
CA LEU A 434 21.32 -38.35 77.43
C LEU A 434 21.04 -39.79 76.96
N GLU A 435 21.26 -40.09 75.68
CA GLU A 435 21.14 -41.43 75.11
C GLU A 435 22.33 -42.31 75.53
N ALA A 436 23.55 -41.75 75.60
CA ALA A 436 24.70 -42.42 76.21
C ALA A 436 24.55 -42.61 77.74
N LEU A 437 23.98 -41.64 78.47
CA LEU A 437 23.67 -41.78 79.90
C LEU A 437 22.53 -42.78 80.12
N ALA A 438 21.51 -42.82 79.26
CA ALA A 438 20.44 -43.81 79.34
C ALA A 438 20.89 -45.20 78.87
N ALA A 439 21.87 -45.29 77.98
CA ALA A 439 22.56 -46.54 77.63
C ALA A 439 23.45 -47.00 78.79
N ALA A 440 24.21 -46.11 79.43
CA ALA A 440 25.03 -46.42 80.60
C ALA A 440 24.18 -46.80 81.83
N LEU A 441 23.07 -46.08 82.09
CA LEU A 441 22.10 -46.48 83.11
C LEU A 441 21.45 -47.82 82.78
N LYS A 442 21.11 -48.07 81.50
CA LYS A 442 20.64 -49.40 81.10
C LYS A 442 21.72 -50.47 81.26
N GLU A 443 22.98 -50.20 80.94
CA GLU A 443 24.07 -51.17 81.14
C GLU A 443 24.38 -51.37 82.64
N GLU A 444 24.24 -50.35 83.49
CA GLU A 444 24.41 -50.47 84.94
C GLU A 444 23.20 -51.16 85.60
N GLU A 445 21.97 -50.86 85.18
CA GLU A 445 20.75 -51.59 85.59
C GLU A 445 20.76 -53.03 85.07
N LEU A 446 21.21 -53.28 83.82
CA LEU A 446 21.36 -54.64 83.30
C LEU A 446 22.53 -55.36 83.98
N ALA A 447 23.63 -54.69 84.30
CA ALA A 447 24.76 -55.28 85.01
C ALA A 447 24.37 -55.64 86.44
N GLN A 448 23.72 -54.74 87.18
CA GLN A 448 23.19 -55.02 88.52
C GLN A 448 22.13 -56.12 88.46
N HIS A 449 21.17 -56.07 87.53
CA HIS A 449 20.14 -57.11 87.42
C HIS A 449 20.69 -58.46 86.94
N VAL A 450 21.73 -58.48 86.09
CA VAL A 450 22.44 -59.71 85.70
C VAL A 450 23.36 -60.20 86.82
N GLU A 451 23.97 -59.33 87.62
CA GLU A 451 24.77 -59.70 88.79
C GLU A 451 23.85 -60.28 89.88
N ASP A 452 22.70 -59.67 90.15
CA ASP A 452 21.63 -60.22 90.99
C ASP A 452 21.12 -61.57 90.45
N LEU A 453 20.81 -61.69 89.15
CA LEU A 453 20.40 -62.97 88.55
C LEU A 453 21.52 -64.01 88.58
N VAL A 454 22.77 -63.62 88.43
CA VAL A 454 23.92 -64.52 88.47
C VAL A 454 24.19 -64.96 89.91
N GLU A 455 24.05 -64.08 90.90
CA GLU A 455 24.08 -64.46 92.32
C GLU A 455 22.88 -65.33 92.69
N GLU A 456 21.67 -65.03 92.23
CA GLU A 456 20.47 -65.84 92.49
C GLU A 456 20.56 -67.22 91.82
N VAL A 457 21.01 -67.29 90.57
CA VAL A 457 21.28 -68.56 89.88
C VAL A 457 22.48 -69.30 90.49
N GLN A 458 23.50 -68.61 91.03
CA GLN A 458 24.58 -69.25 91.78
C GLN A 458 24.09 -69.78 93.14
N ARG A 459 23.23 -69.04 93.86
CA ARG A 459 22.56 -69.49 95.09
C ARG A 459 21.67 -70.70 94.80
N GLU A 460 20.87 -70.65 93.74
CA GLU A 460 19.98 -71.75 93.34
C GLU A 460 20.77 -72.97 92.84
N ARG A 461 21.90 -72.78 92.12
CA ARG A 461 22.82 -73.86 91.76
C ARG A 461 23.50 -74.47 92.99
N GLN A 462 24.05 -73.67 93.91
CA GLN A 462 24.61 -74.19 95.16
C GLN A 462 23.56 -74.85 96.05
N ALA A 463 22.30 -74.39 96.02
CA ALA A 463 21.19 -75.04 96.70
C ALA A 463 20.80 -76.36 96.02
N ARG A 464 20.81 -76.44 94.68
CA ARG A 464 20.63 -77.69 93.93
C ARG A 464 21.78 -78.67 94.17
N GLU A 465 23.03 -78.24 94.06
CA GLU A 465 24.21 -79.09 94.31
C GLU A 465 24.24 -79.62 95.75
N ARG A 466 23.82 -78.81 96.74
CA ARG A 466 23.62 -79.29 98.13
C ARG A 466 22.47 -80.28 98.22
N ALA A 467 21.28 -79.96 97.69
CA ALA A 467 20.13 -80.86 97.73
C ALA A 467 20.36 -82.17 96.95
N GLU A 468 21.12 -82.13 95.86
CA GLU A 468 21.54 -83.28 95.06
C GLU A 468 22.60 -84.10 95.80
N SER A 469 23.58 -83.46 96.44
CA SER A 469 24.51 -84.13 97.36
C SER A 469 23.80 -84.75 98.56
N ASP A 470 22.82 -84.07 99.15
CA ASP A 470 22.06 -84.54 100.31
C ASP A 470 21.18 -85.73 99.90
N LEU A 471 20.49 -85.66 98.74
CA LEU A 471 19.77 -86.79 98.14
C LEU A 471 20.71 -87.95 97.82
N ASP A 472 21.86 -87.69 97.19
CA ASP A 472 22.85 -88.72 96.83
C ASP A 472 23.55 -89.30 98.08
N THR A 473 23.54 -88.62 99.23
CA THR A 473 23.87 -89.24 100.53
C THR A 473 22.71 -90.04 101.11
N ALA A 474 21.48 -89.52 101.07
CA ALA A 474 20.28 -90.20 101.58
C ALA A 474 19.98 -91.50 100.80
N ASP A 475 20.21 -91.52 99.48
CA ASP A 475 20.13 -92.73 98.67
C ASP A 475 21.24 -93.73 99.03
N LYS A 476 22.47 -93.27 99.28
CA LYS A 476 23.56 -94.16 99.76
C LYS A 476 23.29 -94.72 101.15
N GLU A 477 22.69 -93.93 102.04
CA GLU A 477 22.28 -94.36 103.38
C GLU A 477 21.09 -95.33 103.30
N HIS A 478 20.03 -95.00 102.55
CA HIS A 478 18.89 -95.90 102.30
C HIS A 478 19.33 -97.21 101.62
N ASP A 479 20.22 -97.17 100.64
CA ASP A 479 20.75 -98.37 99.97
C ASP A 479 21.78 -99.13 100.86
N ALA A 480 22.36 -98.48 101.87
CA ALA A 480 23.12 -99.16 102.93
C ALA A 480 22.19 -99.81 103.97
N GLU A 481 21.13 -99.12 104.41
CA GLU A 481 20.07 -99.66 105.25
C GLU A 481 19.36 -100.83 104.57
N LEU A 482 19.05 -100.73 103.28
CA LEU A 482 18.37 -101.78 102.52
C LEU A 482 19.30 -103.00 102.33
N ARG A 483 20.62 -102.80 102.22
CA ARG A 483 21.61 -103.88 102.34
C ARG A 483 21.69 -104.45 103.77
N GLN A 484 21.58 -103.64 104.81
CA GLN A 484 21.56 -104.09 106.20
C GLN A 484 20.28 -104.88 106.53
N GLN A 485 19.12 -104.42 106.05
CA GLN A 485 17.84 -105.12 106.14
C GLN A 485 17.84 -106.41 105.33
N LYS A 486 18.46 -106.44 104.14
CA LYS A 486 18.69 -107.71 103.40
C LYS A 486 19.56 -108.67 104.18
N ARG A 487 20.72 -108.26 104.72
CA ARG A 487 21.55 -109.12 105.59
C ARG A 487 20.80 -109.58 106.84
N ALA A 488 19.96 -108.72 107.43
CA ALA A 488 19.14 -109.06 108.59
C ALA A 488 17.96 -109.97 108.22
N LEU A 489 17.45 -109.91 106.99
CA LEU A 489 16.49 -110.84 106.41
C LEU A 489 17.17 -112.19 106.17
N GLU A 490 18.29 -112.23 105.45
CA GLU A 490 19.12 -113.43 105.22
C GLU A 490 19.54 -114.10 106.54
N ALA A 491 19.88 -113.32 107.58
CA ALA A 491 20.17 -113.83 108.92
C ALA A 491 18.91 -114.38 109.62
N LYS A 492 17.75 -113.74 109.47
CA LYS A 492 16.46 -114.27 109.96
C LYS A 492 15.97 -115.47 109.18
N GLU A 493 16.22 -115.55 107.88
CA GLU A 493 15.86 -116.64 106.99
C GLU A 493 16.74 -117.86 107.26
N SER A 494 18.05 -117.69 107.41
CA SER A 494 18.96 -118.77 107.84
C SER A 494 18.70 -119.22 109.28
N ALA A 495 18.39 -118.30 110.21
CA ALA A 495 17.92 -118.66 111.55
C ALA A 495 16.57 -119.40 111.52
N LEU A 496 15.62 -118.96 110.68
CA LEU A 496 14.34 -119.63 110.44
C LEU A 496 14.54 -120.99 109.78
N GLN A 497 15.49 -121.13 108.84
CA GLN A 497 15.79 -122.38 108.16
C GLN A 497 16.50 -123.37 109.09
N SER A 498 17.37 -122.90 109.99
CA SER A 498 17.88 -123.69 111.11
C SER A 498 16.74 -124.11 112.02
N ALA A 499 15.91 -123.17 112.48
CA ALA A 499 14.76 -123.43 113.34
C ALA A 499 13.70 -124.32 112.68
N LEU A 500 13.57 -124.32 111.34
CA LEU A 500 12.74 -125.24 110.57
C LEU A 500 13.39 -126.62 110.43
N SER A 501 14.72 -126.70 110.34
CA SER A 501 15.44 -127.98 110.36
C SER A 501 15.39 -128.63 111.74
N ASP A 502 15.46 -127.82 112.80
CA ASP A 502 15.30 -128.26 114.18
C ASP A 502 13.83 -128.50 114.52
N LEU A 503 12.88 -127.75 113.94
CA LEU A 503 11.45 -128.08 113.99
C LEU A 503 11.18 -129.40 113.28
N ALA A 504 11.76 -129.67 112.11
CA ALA A 504 11.61 -130.96 111.43
C ALA A 504 12.24 -132.10 112.25
N ARG A 505 13.37 -131.84 112.93
CA ARG A 505 14.01 -132.78 113.86
C ARG A 505 13.14 -133.05 115.09
N THR A 506 12.58 -132.00 115.70
CA THR A 506 11.65 -132.12 116.83
C THR A 506 10.28 -132.64 116.41
N GLN A 507 9.85 -132.48 115.15
CA GLN A 507 8.65 -133.09 114.57
C GLN A 507 8.86 -134.56 114.25
N SER A 508 10.06 -134.99 113.87
CA SER A 508 10.40 -136.41 113.77
C SER A 508 10.42 -137.06 115.16
N LEU A 509 11.05 -136.40 116.15
CA LEU A 509 10.99 -136.82 117.55
C LEU A 509 9.57 -136.74 118.13
N LEU A 510 8.79 -135.72 117.78
CA LEU A 510 7.41 -135.56 118.24
C LEU A 510 6.52 -136.60 117.58
N SER A 511 6.67 -136.91 116.30
CA SER A 511 5.96 -138.01 115.63
C SER A 511 6.25 -139.35 116.31
N GLN A 512 7.51 -139.62 116.68
CA GLN A 512 7.87 -140.78 117.50
C GLN A 512 7.22 -140.72 118.89
N ARG A 513 7.18 -139.54 119.52
CA ARG A 513 6.48 -139.32 120.79
C ARG A 513 4.97 -139.27 120.68
N GLU A 514 4.38 -139.06 119.50
CA GLU A 514 2.96 -139.10 119.20
C GLU A 514 2.53 -140.54 118.94
N THR A 515 3.39 -141.40 118.39
CA THR A 515 3.17 -142.85 118.46
C THR A 515 3.25 -143.37 119.90
N ASP A 516 4.15 -142.85 120.75
CA ASP A 516 4.15 -143.15 122.19
C ASP A 516 2.89 -142.57 122.89
N LEU A 517 2.51 -141.33 122.57
CA LEU A 517 1.50 -140.55 123.29
C LEU A 517 0.08 -140.82 122.81
N GLN A 518 -0.15 -141.32 121.59
CA GLN A 518 -1.45 -141.86 121.16
C GLN A 518 -1.82 -143.09 122.00
N ALA A 519 -0.82 -143.90 122.40
CA ALA A 519 -1.03 -145.00 123.36
C ALA A 519 -1.38 -144.50 124.77
N VAL A 520 -1.06 -143.24 125.11
CA VAL A 520 -1.40 -142.59 126.40
C VAL A 520 -2.69 -141.77 126.31
N GLN A 521 -2.99 -141.11 125.18
CA GLN A 521 -4.22 -140.33 124.98
C GLN A 521 -5.46 -141.22 124.92
N ASN A 522 -5.33 -142.46 124.46
CA ASN A 522 -6.38 -143.48 124.62
C ASN A 522 -6.74 -143.76 126.09
N ALA A 523 -5.87 -143.39 127.05
CA ALA A 523 -6.14 -143.43 128.49
C ALA A 523 -6.48 -142.06 129.11
N LEU A 524 -6.19 -140.94 128.42
CA LEU A 524 -6.43 -139.59 128.92
C LEU A 524 -7.75 -138.96 128.41
N GLN A 525 -8.25 -139.36 127.24
CA GLN A 525 -9.58 -138.97 126.75
C GLN A 525 -10.72 -139.42 127.69
N THR A 526 -10.44 -140.34 128.62
CA THR A 526 -11.36 -140.76 129.69
C THR A 526 -11.52 -139.70 130.79
N ILE A 527 -10.66 -138.67 130.84
CA ILE A 527 -10.54 -137.73 131.99
C ILE A 527 -10.90 -136.29 131.60
N GLU A 528 -10.52 -135.79 130.41
CA GLU A 528 -10.73 -134.38 130.04
C GLU A 528 -12.19 -134.02 129.65
N THR A 529 -13.12 -134.97 129.71
CA THR A 529 -14.55 -134.73 129.51
C THR A 529 -15.19 -133.88 130.61
N GLU A 530 -14.55 -133.74 131.78
CA GLU A 530 -15.14 -133.13 132.97
C GLU A 530 -14.94 -131.60 133.12
N SER A 531 -13.95 -130.99 132.44
CA SER A 531 -13.56 -129.58 132.68
C SER A 531 -14.05 -128.58 131.62
N LYS A 532 -15.37 -128.51 131.44
CA LYS A 532 -16.03 -127.45 130.65
C LYS A 532 -16.38 -126.21 131.51
N ARG A 533 -16.53 -125.06 130.82
CA ARG A 533 -17.44 -123.90 131.07
C ARG A 533 -16.98 -122.68 131.92
N LEU A 534 -17.14 -121.50 131.28
CA LEU A 534 -17.39 -120.12 131.82
C LEU A 534 -16.18 -119.39 132.46
N GLY A 535 -16.04 -118.05 132.46
CA GLY A 535 -16.80 -116.91 131.87
C GLY A 535 -16.25 -115.56 132.41
N GLU A 536 -16.55 -114.33 131.96
CA GLU A 536 -17.34 -113.80 130.82
C GLU A 536 -16.87 -112.33 130.48
N THR A 537 -17.73 -111.35 130.09
CA THR A 537 -17.33 -109.95 129.68
C THR A 537 -18.17 -108.81 130.30
N HIS A 538 -17.72 -107.52 130.22
CA HIS A 538 -18.53 -106.28 129.96
C HIS A 538 -17.81 -104.92 130.27
N THR A 539 -17.08 -104.32 129.32
CA THR A 539 -16.66 -102.88 129.39
C THR A 539 -16.56 -102.13 128.04
N THR A 540 -16.44 -102.84 126.92
CA THR A 540 -15.86 -102.31 125.66
C THR A 540 -16.74 -101.34 124.85
N ALA A 541 -18.06 -101.34 125.05
CA ALA A 541 -19.01 -100.75 124.09
C ALA A 541 -19.20 -99.22 124.16
N ARG A 542 -18.66 -98.54 125.19
CA ARG A 542 -18.87 -97.09 125.39
C ARG A 542 -17.75 -96.22 124.78
N PHE A 543 -16.56 -96.78 124.57
CA PHE A 543 -15.41 -96.05 124.03
C PHE A 543 -15.47 -95.93 122.49
N SER A 544 -16.01 -96.95 121.81
CA SER A 544 -16.18 -96.98 120.36
C SER A 544 -17.10 -95.88 119.81
N LEU A 545 -18.23 -95.60 120.49
CA LEU A 545 -19.18 -94.57 120.06
C LEU A 545 -18.62 -93.14 120.15
N GLN A 546 -17.71 -92.88 121.10
CA GLN A 546 -17.06 -91.56 121.22
C GLN A 546 -16.10 -91.31 120.04
N LEU A 547 -15.30 -92.31 119.68
CA LEU A 547 -14.36 -92.24 118.55
C LEU A 547 -15.05 -91.93 117.22
N GLU A 548 -16.25 -92.46 116.99
CA GLU A 548 -17.01 -92.23 115.75
C GLU A 548 -17.58 -90.80 115.70
N VAL A 549 -18.05 -90.24 116.82
CA VAL A 549 -18.51 -88.84 116.90
C VAL A 549 -17.35 -87.88 116.64
N ASP A 550 -16.18 -88.13 117.24
CA ASP A 550 -15.00 -87.29 117.04
C ASP A 550 -14.31 -87.53 115.69
N ARG A 551 -14.68 -88.59 114.95
CA ARG A 551 -14.37 -88.73 113.52
C ARG A 551 -15.27 -87.85 112.67
N LEU A 552 -16.59 -87.98 112.81
CA LEU A 552 -17.57 -87.26 111.99
C LEU A 552 -17.43 -85.73 112.07
N LYS A 553 -16.94 -85.18 113.19
CA LYS A 553 -16.58 -83.75 113.30
C LYS A 553 -15.44 -83.36 112.35
N ARG A 554 -14.35 -84.13 112.31
CA ARG A 554 -13.20 -83.87 111.42
C ARG A 554 -13.56 -84.06 109.95
N ASP A 555 -14.41 -85.05 109.66
CA ASP A 555 -14.92 -85.28 108.31
C ASP A 555 -15.86 -84.12 107.88
N LEU A 556 -16.64 -83.52 108.81
CA LEU A 556 -17.44 -82.31 108.56
C LEU A 556 -16.56 -81.05 108.38
N GLU A 557 -15.65 -80.77 109.30
CA GLU A 557 -14.70 -79.65 109.24
C GLU A 557 -13.94 -79.66 107.91
N ARG A 558 -13.49 -80.84 107.45
CA ARG A 558 -12.85 -81.00 106.14
C ARG A 558 -13.77 -80.60 104.98
N VAL A 559 -15.03 -81.01 104.98
CA VAL A 559 -15.99 -80.69 103.91
C VAL A 559 -16.36 -79.21 103.91
N GLU A 560 -16.43 -78.56 105.07
CA GLU A 560 -16.61 -77.11 105.16
C GLU A 560 -15.39 -76.35 104.60
N ASP A 561 -14.18 -76.86 104.86
CA ASP A 561 -12.92 -76.32 104.36
C ASP A 561 -12.77 -76.52 102.82
N GLU A 562 -13.20 -77.66 102.29
CA GLU A 562 -13.29 -77.94 100.85
C GLU A 562 -14.35 -77.06 100.16
N LEU A 563 -15.51 -76.85 100.80
CA LEU A 563 -16.55 -75.95 100.32
C LEU A 563 -16.09 -74.47 100.30
N ALA A 564 -15.32 -74.04 101.31
CA ALA A 564 -14.74 -72.71 101.36
C ALA A 564 -13.73 -72.48 100.21
N ARG A 565 -12.87 -73.48 99.94
CA ARG A 565 -11.93 -73.46 98.80
C ARG A 565 -12.68 -73.43 97.47
N ALA A 566 -13.69 -74.27 97.28
CA ALA A 566 -14.49 -74.32 96.05
C ALA A 566 -15.25 -73.00 95.78
N ARG A 567 -15.76 -72.34 96.83
CA ARG A 567 -16.36 -70.99 96.73
C ARG A 567 -15.34 -69.93 96.35
N LYS A 568 -14.15 -69.95 96.97
CA LYS A 568 -13.08 -69.01 96.61
C LYS A 568 -12.62 -69.23 95.16
N GLU A 569 -12.43 -70.48 94.73
CA GLU A 569 -12.08 -70.76 93.33
C GLU A 569 -13.17 -70.35 92.33
N LEU A 570 -14.45 -70.30 92.74
CA LEU A 570 -15.53 -69.80 91.89
C LEU A 570 -15.45 -68.28 91.75
N ASP A 571 -15.25 -67.55 92.85
CA ASP A 571 -15.07 -66.09 92.84
C ASP A 571 -13.78 -65.67 92.10
N ASP A 572 -12.69 -66.43 92.28
CA ASP A 572 -11.43 -66.35 91.52
C ASP A 572 -11.59 -66.72 90.02
N ARG A 573 -12.72 -67.33 89.61
CA ARG A 573 -13.06 -67.61 88.20
C ARG A 573 -14.04 -66.58 87.63
N GLU A 574 -15.03 -66.13 88.41
CA GLU A 574 -15.96 -65.08 88.02
C GLU A 574 -15.27 -63.74 87.82
N SER A 575 -14.38 -63.34 88.73
CA SER A 575 -13.50 -62.17 88.58
C SER A 575 -12.73 -62.22 87.25
N LYS A 576 -11.97 -63.29 87.03
CA LYS A 576 -11.20 -63.52 85.79
C LYS A 576 -12.08 -63.61 84.53
N SER A 577 -13.37 -63.96 84.66
CA SER A 577 -14.32 -63.91 83.56
C SER A 577 -14.72 -62.46 83.24
N ARG A 578 -15.05 -61.67 84.26
CA ARG A 578 -15.39 -60.23 84.11
C ARG A 578 -14.20 -59.41 83.60
N ASP A 579 -12.97 -59.75 84.01
CA ASP A 579 -11.75 -59.13 83.51
C ASP A 579 -11.55 -59.39 81.99
N ARG A 580 -11.82 -60.62 81.55
CA ARG A 580 -11.75 -61.03 80.13
C ARG A 580 -12.85 -60.37 79.30
N GLU A 581 -14.07 -60.31 79.83
CA GLU A 581 -15.21 -59.64 79.20
C GLU A 581 -14.92 -58.14 79.04
N SER A 582 -14.44 -57.49 80.11
CA SER A 582 -13.98 -56.09 80.10
C SER A 582 -12.76 -55.85 79.19
N ALA A 583 -11.97 -56.88 78.86
CA ALA A 583 -10.88 -56.78 77.88
C ALA A 583 -11.40 -56.96 76.44
N ALA A 584 -12.34 -57.87 76.21
CA ALA A 584 -13.00 -58.06 74.93
C ALA A 584 -13.78 -56.81 74.50
N ASP A 585 -14.52 -56.17 75.42
CA ASP A 585 -15.22 -54.91 75.15
C ASP A 585 -14.27 -53.78 74.73
N ARG A 586 -13.12 -53.64 75.42
CA ARG A 586 -12.07 -52.67 75.03
C ARG A 586 -11.52 -52.95 73.63
N LEU A 587 -11.16 -54.20 73.33
CA LEU A 587 -10.71 -54.60 72.00
C LEU A 587 -11.78 -54.42 70.92
N HIS A 588 -13.07 -54.56 71.25
CA HIS A 588 -14.17 -54.29 70.32
C HIS A 588 -14.36 -52.79 70.04
N VAL A 589 -14.18 -51.92 71.04
CA VAL A 589 -14.17 -50.46 70.85
C VAL A 589 -12.94 -50.04 70.03
N GLU A 590 -11.74 -50.49 70.40
CA GLU A 590 -10.49 -50.18 69.69
C GLU A 590 -10.55 -50.63 68.21
N ASN A 591 -11.06 -51.82 67.92
CA ASN A 591 -11.24 -52.31 66.55
C ASN A 591 -12.27 -51.46 65.77
N ARG A 592 -13.36 -51.02 66.41
CA ARG A 592 -14.35 -50.13 65.80
C ARG A 592 -13.77 -48.75 65.48
N ASP A 593 -12.96 -48.20 66.38
CA ASP A 593 -12.31 -46.90 66.20
C ASP A 593 -11.20 -46.98 65.13
N LEU A 594 -10.41 -48.05 65.10
CA LEU A 594 -9.43 -48.31 64.04
C LEU A 594 -10.11 -48.49 62.66
N ALA A 595 -11.24 -49.19 62.59
CA ALA A 595 -12.03 -49.30 61.36
C ALA A 595 -12.59 -47.95 60.91
N SER A 596 -13.02 -47.10 61.84
CA SER A 596 -13.48 -45.74 61.56
C SER A 596 -12.34 -44.85 61.05
N GLN A 597 -11.15 -44.92 61.67
CA GLN A 597 -9.95 -44.22 61.23
C GLN A 597 -9.49 -44.69 59.84
N LEU A 598 -9.51 -45.99 59.56
CA LEU A 598 -9.17 -46.54 58.24
C LEU A 598 -10.14 -46.07 57.14
N ALA A 599 -11.44 -46.02 57.43
CA ALA A 599 -12.45 -45.48 56.51
C ALA A 599 -12.22 -43.97 56.25
N ALA A 600 -11.98 -43.19 57.30
CA ALA A 600 -11.68 -41.75 57.19
C ALA A 600 -10.39 -41.49 56.39
N GLN A 601 -9.32 -42.25 56.63
CA GLN A 601 -8.07 -42.18 55.86
C GLN A 601 -8.28 -42.58 54.39
N THR A 602 -9.12 -43.60 54.13
CA THR A 602 -9.43 -44.02 52.76
C THR A 602 -10.17 -42.91 52.00
N GLN A 603 -11.19 -42.30 52.62
CA GLN A 603 -11.90 -41.16 52.01
C GLN A 603 -10.98 -39.95 51.82
N ALA A 604 -10.13 -39.63 52.81
CA ALA A 604 -9.17 -38.53 52.68
C ALA A 604 -8.21 -38.75 51.50
N ARG A 605 -7.73 -39.99 51.27
CA ARG A 605 -6.88 -40.31 50.12
C ARG A 605 -7.63 -40.22 48.78
N LEU A 606 -8.92 -40.59 48.73
CA LEU A 606 -9.75 -40.40 47.53
C LEU A 606 -9.92 -38.90 47.21
N ASN A 607 -10.33 -38.10 48.20
CA ASN A 607 -10.52 -36.65 48.05
C ASN A 607 -9.20 -35.90 47.72
N ILE A 608 -8.03 -36.48 48.04
CA ILE A 608 -6.72 -35.95 47.63
C ILE A 608 -6.37 -36.38 46.20
N SER A 609 -6.72 -37.60 45.78
CA SER A 609 -6.52 -38.07 44.39
C SER A 609 -7.36 -37.25 43.42
N GLU A 610 -8.64 -37.05 43.72
CA GLU A 610 -9.57 -36.25 42.92
C GLU A 610 -9.04 -34.82 42.71
N LYS A 611 -8.61 -34.15 43.79
CA LYS A 611 -7.97 -32.83 43.71
C LYS A 611 -6.64 -32.82 42.94
N LEU A 612 -5.88 -33.91 42.97
CA LEU A 612 -4.66 -34.04 42.19
C LEU A 612 -4.99 -34.21 40.69
N ASP A 613 -6.02 -34.97 40.36
CA ASP A 613 -6.49 -35.16 38.98
C ASP A 613 -7.11 -33.87 38.41
N ASP A 614 -7.87 -33.11 39.20
CA ASP A 614 -8.37 -31.77 38.86
C ASP A 614 -7.23 -30.78 38.57
N VAL A 615 -6.20 -30.76 39.43
CA VAL A 615 -5.03 -29.89 39.25
C VAL A 615 -4.22 -30.31 38.02
N GLN A 616 -4.09 -31.62 37.74
CA GLN A 616 -3.47 -32.11 36.50
C GLN A 616 -4.29 -31.75 35.26
N GLY A 617 -5.62 -31.83 35.31
CA GLY A 617 -6.50 -31.42 34.21
C GLY A 617 -6.40 -29.91 33.94
N SER A 618 -6.38 -29.11 35.01
CA SER A 618 -6.17 -27.67 34.95
C SER A 618 -4.79 -27.31 34.37
N LEU A 619 -3.74 -28.01 34.80
CA LEU A 619 -2.37 -27.83 34.29
C LEU A 619 -2.29 -28.14 32.79
N ARG A 620 -2.78 -29.31 32.34
CA ARG A 620 -2.80 -29.70 30.92
C ARG A 620 -3.58 -28.70 30.05
N THR A 621 -4.64 -28.12 30.60
CA THR A 621 -5.41 -27.06 29.92
C THR A 621 -4.58 -25.79 29.76
N ALA A 622 -3.92 -25.33 30.83
CA ALA A 622 -3.03 -24.17 30.79
C ALA A 622 -1.80 -24.39 29.88
N GLU A 623 -1.24 -25.60 29.84
CA GLU A 623 -0.17 -25.98 28.90
C GLU A 623 -0.63 -25.89 27.44
N GLY A 624 -1.85 -26.36 27.15
CA GLY A 624 -2.49 -26.23 25.84
C GLY A 624 -2.73 -24.77 25.43
N ASP A 625 -3.24 -23.95 26.35
CA ASP A 625 -3.41 -22.51 26.11
C ASP A 625 -2.06 -21.81 25.87
N VAL A 626 -1.03 -22.10 26.67
CA VAL A 626 0.33 -21.57 26.47
C VAL A 626 0.91 -21.98 25.11
N ALA A 627 0.66 -23.21 24.65
CA ALA A 627 1.05 -23.63 23.29
C ALA A 627 0.27 -22.85 22.20
N ALA A 628 -1.04 -22.64 22.38
CA ALA A 628 -1.85 -21.85 21.47
C ALA A 628 -1.45 -20.36 21.43
N TYR A 629 -1.06 -19.78 22.57
CA TYR A 629 -0.52 -18.42 22.63
C TYR A 629 0.85 -18.31 21.97
N LYS A 630 1.76 -19.27 22.19
CA LYS A 630 3.06 -19.31 21.48
C LYS A 630 2.90 -19.37 19.97
N SER A 631 1.96 -20.17 19.47
CA SER A 631 1.62 -20.22 18.04
C SER A 631 1.12 -18.86 17.51
N LYS A 632 0.19 -18.22 18.23
CA LYS A 632 -0.32 -16.88 17.88
C LYS A 632 0.77 -15.80 17.91
N VAL A 633 1.74 -15.90 18.82
CA VAL A 633 2.90 -14.97 18.86
C VAL A 633 3.77 -15.16 17.63
N ALA A 634 4.12 -16.39 17.25
CA ALA A 634 4.91 -16.67 16.03
C ALA A 634 4.19 -16.18 14.75
N ASP A 635 2.87 -16.36 14.65
CA ASP A 635 2.05 -15.81 13.56
C ASP A 635 2.12 -14.27 13.49
N LEU A 636 2.09 -13.60 14.65
CA LEU A 636 2.17 -12.14 14.75
C LEU A 636 3.58 -11.62 14.43
N GLU A 637 4.63 -12.31 14.89
CA GLU A 637 6.03 -12.01 14.55
C GLU A 637 6.30 -12.19 13.06
N GLN A 638 5.75 -13.24 12.43
CA GLN A 638 5.88 -13.45 10.99
C GLN A 638 5.16 -12.36 10.18
N ARG A 639 3.98 -11.93 10.63
CA ARG A 639 3.25 -10.78 10.04
C ARG A 639 4.03 -9.48 10.20
N LEU A 640 4.50 -9.17 11.41
CA LEU A 640 5.32 -7.98 11.68
C LEU A 640 6.60 -7.96 10.83
N SER A 641 7.29 -9.10 10.70
CA SER A 641 8.46 -9.25 9.82
C SER A 641 8.12 -9.03 8.33
N LYS A 642 6.94 -9.43 7.88
CA LYS A 642 6.47 -9.19 6.51
C LYS A 642 6.15 -7.70 6.30
N ASP A 643 5.47 -7.09 7.25
CA ASP A 643 5.05 -5.69 7.16
C ASP A 643 6.24 -4.73 7.31
N GLN A 644 7.24 -5.04 8.14
CA GLN A 644 8.53 -4.34 8.19
C GLN A 644 9.28 -4.41 6.86
N ARG A 645 9.32 -5.58 6.20
CA ARG A 645 9.93 -5.71 4.86
C ARG A 645 9.14 -4.95 3.79
N SER A 646 7.81 -4.93 3.88
CA SER A 646 6.93 -4.14 3.02
C SER A 646 7.21 -2.63 3.19
N LEU A 647 7.29 -2.17 4.44
CA LEU A 647 7.60 -0.79 4.80
C LEU A 647 8.97 -0.35 4.30
N LEU A 648 10.03 -1.15 4.53
CA LEU A 648 11.38 -0.88 4.02
C LEU A 648 11.43 -0.84 2.48
N THR A 649 10.65 -1.69 1.82
CA THR A 649 10.55 -1.68 0.34
C THR A 649 9.85 -0.41 -0.15
N ALA A 650 8.75 0.00 0.50
CA ALA A 650 8.05 1.25 0.19
C ALA A 650 8.92 2.48 0.49
N GLU A 651 9.66 2.48 1.60
CA GLU A 651 10.64 3.50 1.96
C GLU A 651 11.76 3.64 0.92
N SER A 652 12.27 2.54 0.37
CA SER A 652 13.22 2.59 -0.75
C SER A 652 12.56 3.24 -1.96
N GLN A 653 11.39 2.73 -2.39
CA GLN A 653 10.66 3.28 -3.54
C GLN A 653 10.34 4.78 -3.39
N TYR A 654 10.01 5.26 -2.19
CA TYR A 654 9.81 6.68 -1.94
C TYR A 654 11.12 7.48 -1.92
N ARG A 655 12.24 6.94 -1.40
CA ARG A 655 13.58 7.57 -1.53
C ARG A 655 14.02 7.65 -3.00
N ASP A 656 13.76 6.62 -3.78
CA ASP A 656 14.09 6.55 -5.20
C ASP A 656 13.23 7.56 -5.99
N GLN A 657 11.91 7.57 -5.80
CA GLN A 657 10.99 8.55 -6.41
C GLN A 657 11.32 10.01 -6.00
N LEU A 658 11.73 10.24 -4.75
CA LEU A 658 12.19 11.56 -4.30
C LEU A 658 13.50 11.96 -4.99
N THR A 659 14.43 11.02 -5.18
CA THR A 659 15.69 11.25 -5.88
C THR A 659 15.47 11.54 -7.37
N GLU A 660 14.61 10.78 -8.04
CA GLU A 660 14.19 11.05 -9.43
C GLU A 660 13.49 12.40 -9.55
N ARG A 661 12.49 12.69 -8.70
CA ARG A 661 11.77 13.97 -8.69
C ARG A 661 12.71 15.15 -8.47
N ASN A 662 13.64 15.04 -7.52
CA ASN A 662 14.61 16.09 -7.25
C ASN A 662 15.57 16.27 -8.44
N THR A 663 16.01 15.19 -9.07
CA THR A 663 16.85 15.23 -10.29
C THR A 663 16.12 15.89 -11.46
N LEU A 664 14.83 15.60 -11.65
CA LEU A 664 13.98 16.25 -12.66
C LEU A 664 13.78 17.75 -12.36
N LEU A 665 13.47 18.12 -11.12
CA LEU A 665 13.36 19.53 -10.70
C LEU A 665 14.67 20.30 -10.89
N LEU A 666 15.81 19.69 -10.53
CA LEU A 666 17.15 20.22 -10.75
C LEU A 666 17.41 20.46 -12.25
N THR A 667 17.04 19.48 -13.08
CA THR A 667 17.20 19.53 -14.55
C THR A 667 16.34 20.64 -15.15
N ILE A 668 15.07 20.77 -14.73
CA ILE A 668 14.18 21.85 -15.16
C ILE A 668 14.74 23.22 -14.76
N TYR A 669 15.18 23.39 -13.51
CA TYR A 669 15.80 24.63 -13.02
C TYR A 669 17.02 25.02 -13.88
N GLN A 670 17.92 24.06 -14.16
CA GLN A 670 19.10 24.28 -15.02
C GLN A 670 18.76 24.59 -16.49
N TYR A 671 17.65 24.08 -17.03
CA TYR A 671 17.17 24.50 -18.36
C TYR A 671 16.60 25.92 -18.31
N MET A 672 15.93 26.30 -17.22
CA MET A 672 15.39 27.63 -17.04
C MET A 672 16.47 28.70 -16.80
N ASP A 673 17.57 28.38 -16.10
CA ASP A 673 18.79 29.20 -16.09
C ASP A 673 19.24 29.53 -17.53
N LYS A 674 19.42 28.49 -18.36
CA LYS A 674 19.91 28.63 -19.74
C LYS A 674 18.98 29.47 -20.62
N ILE A 675 17.66 29.33 -20.47
CA ILE A 675 16.68 30.07 -21.28
C ILE A 675 16.57 31.53 -20.84
N LEU A 676 16.66 31.80 -19.54
CA LEU A 676 16.55 33.16 -18.98
C LEU A 676 17.88 33.94 -19.01
N GLY A 677 19.00 33.28 -19.34
CA GLY A 677 20.33 33.90 -19.34
C GLY A 677 20.84 34.25 -17.93
N VAL A 678 20.32 33.59 -16.89
CA VAL A 678 20.73 33.81 -15.50
C VAL A 678 22.01 33.02 -15.23
N ASP A 679 22.97 33.64 -14.56
CA ASP A 679 24.19 32.98 -14.12
C ASP A 679 23.87 31.76 -13.23
N LYS A 680 24.73 30.73 -13.28
CA LYS A 680 24.54 29.44 -12.60
C LYS A 680 24.54 29.55 -11.08
N THR A 681 23.47 30.06 -10.49
CA THR A 681 23.24 30.07 -9.05
C THR A 681 23.01 28.65 -8.57
N PRO A 682 23.76 28.15 -7.56
CA PRO A 682 23.55 26.81 -7.05
C PRO A 682 22.13 26.70 -6.44
N PRO A 683 21.37 25.64 -6.77
CA PRO A 683 20.01 25.48 -6.26
C PRO A 683 20.04 25.26 -4.74
N PHE A 684 19.22 26.04 -4.03
CA PHE A 684 19.19 26.05 -2.57
C PHE A 684 18.70 24.71 -1.98
N THR A 685 19.30 24.31 -0.85
CA THR A 685 18.89 23.14 -0.06
C THR A 685 17.53 23.31 0.62
N ASN A 686 17.10 24.56 0.85
CA ASN A 686 15.75 24.87 1.32
C ASN A 686 14.75 24.79 0.16
N PHE A 687 13.82 23.83 0.24
CA PHE A 687 12.82 23.59 -0.82
C PHE A 687 11.88 24.78 -1.06
N SER A 688 11.52 25.58 -0.05
CA SER A 688 10.68 26.78 -0.26
C SER A 688 11.44 27.79 -1.12
N VAL A 689 12.67 28.13 -0.72
CA VAL A 689 13.52 29.07 -1.47
C VAL A 689 13.78 28.58 -2.89
N PHE A 690 13.99 27.27 -3.09
CA PHE A 690 14.07 26.68 -4.43
C PHE A 690 12.77 26.83 -5.23
N HIS A 691 11.62 26.55 -4.60
CA HIS A 691 10.28 26.63 -5.21
C HIS A 691 9.90 28.06 -5.61
N ASP A 692 10.15 29.03 -4.73
CA ASP A 692 9.87 30.45 -4.97
C ASP A 692 10.75 31.02 -6.09
N ASN A 693 12.02 30.62 -6.14
CA ASN A 693 12.92 30.92 -7.26
C ASN A 693 12.43 30.27 -8.57
N LEU A 694 12.03 28.99 -8.54
CA LEU A 694 11.51 28.28 -9.71
C LEU A 694 10.21 28.93 -10.23
N ILE A 695 9.30 29.35 -9.34
CA ILE A 695 8.07 30.08 -9.70
C ILE A 695 8.40 31.46 -10.29
N THR A 696 9.37 32.17 -9.74
CA THR A 696 9.80 33.48 -10.25
C THR A 696 10.38 33.36 -11.66
N ARG A 697 11.21 32.34 -11.89
CA ARG A 697 11.74 31.98 -13.21
C ARG A 697 10.63 31.51 -14.18
N LEU A 698 9.62 30.78 -13.71
CA LEU A 698 8.46 30.36 -14.53
C LEU A 698 7.62 31.57 -14.96
N LYS A 699 7.41 32.55 -14.08
CA LYS A 699 6.72 33.81 -14.39
C LYS A 699 7.50 34.61 -15.45
N ALA A 700 8.82 34.72 -15.30
CA ALA A 700 9.67 35.38 -16.30
C ALA A 700 9.62 34.68 -17.68
N LEU A 701 9.70 33.35 -17.70
CA LEU A 701 9.59 32.55 -18.92
C LEU A 701 8.21 32.72 -19.61
N SER A 702 7.14 32.72 -18.82
CA SER A 702 5.77 32.96 -19.30
C SER A 702 5.60 34.38 -19.87
N GLN A 703 6.22 35.39 -19.25
CA GLN A 703 6.21 36.76 -19.79
C GLN A 703 6.97 36.84 -21.12
N ILE A 704 8.14 36.20 -21.24
CA ILE A 704 8.89 36.13 -22.51
C ILE A 704 8.06 35.45 -23.60
N GLN A 705 7.31 34.39 -23.27
CA GLN A 705 6.38 33.74 -24.20
C GLN A 705 5.26 34.71 -24.66
N LEU A 706 4.62 35.42 -23.72
CA LEU A 706 3.56 36.39 -24.05
C LEU A 706 4.08 37.55 -24.91
N ASP A 707 5.28 38.06 -24.63
CA ASP A 707 5.92 39.11 -25.41
C ASP A 707 6.35 38.61 -26.80
N PHE A 708 6.77 37.35 -26.92
CA PHE A 708 7.06 36.71 -28.20
C PHE A 708 5.80 36.51 -29.05
N ASP A 709 4.72 35.99 -28.46
CA ASP A 709 3.40 35.85 -29.11
C ASP A 709 2.87 37.21 -29.58
N LYS A 710 3.04 38.26 -28.76
CA LYS A 710 2.64 39.63 -29.10
C LYS A 710 3.46 40.17 -30.27
N ARG A 711 4.80 40.10 -30.21
CA ARG A 711 5.69 40.53 -31.30
C ARG A 711 5.43 39.75 -32.59
N THR A 712 5.15 38.46 -32.49
CA THR A 712 4.81 37.62 -33.65
C THR A 712 3.53 38.13 -34.32
N LYS A 713 2.47 38.38 -33.56
CA LYS A 713 1.21 38.95 -34.07
C LYS A 713 1.36 40.37 -34.61
N GLU A 714 2.20 41.20 -34.01
CA GLU A 714 2.53 42.54 -34.54
C GLU A 714 3.27 42.46 -35.88
N VAL A 715 4.20 41.52 -36.04
CA VAL A 715 4.93 41.28 -37.30
C VAL A 715 4.03 40.67 -38.37
N GLU A 716 3.21 39.67 -38.02
CA GLU A 716 2.16 39.11 -38.90
C GLU A 716 1.16 40.18 -39.35
N GLY A 717 0.74 41.07 -38.44
CA GLY A 717 -0.11 42.22 -38.74
C GLY A 717 0.51 43.14 -39.78
N ARG A 718 1.74 43.63 -39.53
CA ARG A 718 2.48 44.51 -40.46
C ARG A 718 2.70 43.86 -41.83
N PHE A 719 3.00 42.57 -41.90
CA PHE A 719 3.10 41.86 -43.17
C PHE A 719 1.74 41.70 -43.86
N THR A 720 0.66 41.47 -43.11
CA THR A 720 -0.71 41.37 -43.65
C THR A 720 -1.19 42.71 -44.20
N GLU A 721 -0.93 43.82 -43.50
CA GLU A 721 -1.17 45.19 -43.97
C GLU A 721 -0.41 45.47 -45.26
N ARG A 722 0.91 45.23 -45.28
CA ARG A 722 1.75 45.42 -46.47
C ARG A 722 1.32 44.54 -47.66
N LEU A 723 0.86 43.31 -47.41
CA LEU A 723 0.28 42.44 -48.44
C LEU A 723 -1.06 42.99 -48.96
N ASN A 724 -1.90 43.53 -48.09
CA ASN A 724 -3.16 44.17 -48.48
C ASN A 724 -2.93 45.47 -49.27
N ASP A 725 -1.93 46.27 -48.93
CA ASP A 725 -1.60 47.48 -49.68
C ASP A 725 -0.95 47.18 -51.02
N MET A 726 -0.08 46.16 -51.11
CA MET A 726 0.37 45.64 -52.41
C MET A 726 -0.81 45.11 -53.26
N ARG A 727 -1.81 44.45 -52.65
CA ARG A 727 -3.06 44.07 -53.34
C ARG A 727 -3.84 45.30 -53.84
N LYS A 728 -4.02 46.34 -53.03
CA LYS A 728 -4.65 47.62 -53.45
C LYS A 728 -3.89 48.29 -54.60
N GLN A 729 -2.55 48.32 -54.53
CA GLN A 729 -1.70 48.87 -55.58
C GLN A 729 -1.81 48.07 -56.89
N LEU A 730 -1.85 46.74 -56.82
CA LEU A 730 -2.07 45.88 -57.99
C LEU A 730 -3.46 46.07 -58.59
N ASP A 731 -4.51 46.11 -57.78
CA ASP A 731 -5.90 46.39 -58.19
C ASP A 731 -6.05 47.79 -58.84
N ASN A 732 -5.38 48.81 -58.28
CA ASN A 732 -5.30 50.13 -58.88
C ASN A 732 -4.54 50.14 -60.21
N ARG A 733 -3.44 49.39 -60.33
CA ARG A 733 -2.70 49.21 -61.60
C ARG A 733 -3.54 48.48 -62.65
N TRP A 734 -4.29 47.44 -62.27
CA TRP A 734 -5.26 46.79 -63.15
C TRP A 734 -6.34 47.77 -63.64
N LYS A 735 -6.94 48.56 -62.74
CA LYS A 735 -7.91 49.60 -63.11
C LYS A 735 -7.32 50.73 -63.97
N GLN A 736 -6.01 50.96 -63.92
CA GLN A 736 -5.31 51.85 -64.85
C GLN A 736 -5.12 51.16 -66.21
N ILE A 737 -4.71 49.89 -66.24
CA ILE A 737 -4.59 49.09 -67.46
C ILE A 737 -5.94 48.99 -68.19
N ASP A 738 -7.06 48.75 -67.48
CA ASP A 738 -8.42 48.75 -68.05
C ASP A 738 -8.77 50.10 -68.71
N LYS A 739 -8.37 51.23 -68.08
CA LYS A 739 -8.55 52.58 -68.64
C LYS A 739 -7.68 52.82 -69.86
N PHE A 740 -6.44 52.32 -69.87
CA PHE A 740 -5.58 52.38 -71.04
C PHE A 740 -6.12 51.49 -72.17
N GLU A 741 -6.54 50.25 -71.90
CA GLU A 741 -7.10 49.36 -72.91
C GLU A 741 -8.41 49.92 -73.51
N THR A 742 -9.29 50.50 -72.69
CA THR A 742 -10.49 51.18 -73.18
C THR A 742 -10.18 52.45 -73.97
N SER A 743 -9.17 53.24 -73.61
CA SER A 743 -8.71 54.38 -74.42
C SER A 743 -8.07 53.94 -75.75
N VAL A 744 -7.29 52.85 -75.77
CA VAL A 744 -6.72 52.27 -76.99
C VAL A 744 -7.82 51.70 -77.89
N LYS A 745 -8.86 51.08 -77.32
CA LYS A 745 -10.07 50.64 -78.05
C LYS A 745 -10.81 51.83 -78.69
N THR A 746 -11.08 52.91 -77.96
CA THR A 746 -11.77 54.08 -78.55
C THR A 746 -10.90 54.80 -79.58
N LEU A 747 -9.57 54.86 -79.41
CA LEU A 747 -8.64 55.34 -80.45
C LEU A 747 -8.63 54.43 -81.68
N ALA A 748 -8.69 53.11 -81.52
CA ALA A 748 -8.78 52.15 -82.62
C ALA A 748 -10.12 52.28 -83.37
N GLU A 749 -11.23 52.40 -82.66
CA GLU A 749 -12.56 52.68 -83.23
C GLU A 749 -12.58 54.02 -83.97
N ALA A 750 -11.99 55.08 -83.40
CA ALA A 750 -11.84 56.37 -84.06
C ALA A 750 -10.99 56.25 -85.34
N LYS A 751 -9.88 55.52 -85.31
CA LYS A 751 -9.02 55.24 -86.48
C LYS A 751 -9.78 54.48 -87.58
N VAL A 752 -10.63 53.52 -87.22
CA VAL A 752 -11.53 52.81 -88.15
C VAL A 752 -12.61 53.75 -88.70
N ALA A 753 -13.20 54.61 -87.87
CA ALA A 753 -14.19 55.60 -88.30
C ALA A 753 -13.58 56.65 -89.24
N TRP A 754 -12.35 57.10 -88.97
CA TRP A 754 -11.58 57.98 -89.87
C TRP A 754 -11.27 57.29 -91.20
N ARG A 755 -10.81 56.02 -91.20
CA ARG A 755 -10.62 55.25 -92.44
C ARG A 755 -11.91 55.09 -93.26
N ARG A 756 -13.05 54.83 -92.60
CA ARG A 756 -14.37 54.79 -93.26
C ARG A 756 -14.78 56.16 -93.84
N LYS A 757 -14.58 57.25 -93.09
CA LYS A 757 -14.83 58.62 -93.59
C LYS A 757 -13.92 58.98 -94.76
N PHE A 758 -12.64 58.61 -94.70
CA PHE A 758 -11.67 58.85 -95.76
C PHE A 758 -12.05 58.09 -97.03
N SER A 759 -12.29 56.78 -96.94
CA SER A 759 -12.74 55.96 -98.08
C SER A 759 -14.09 56.41 -98.66
N ALA A 760 -15.01 56.89 -97.81
CA ALA A 760 -16.25 57.52 -98.29
C ALA A 760 -15.97 58.85 -99.03
N LYS A 761 -14.99 59.65 -98.58
CA LYS A 761 -14.57 60.89 -99.28
C LYS A 761 -13.74 60.63 -100.53
N GLU A 762 -12.98 59.55 -100.61
CA GLU A 762 -12.38 59.06 -101.86
C GLU A 762 -13.49 58.63 -102.83
N GLY A 763 -14.50 57.88 -102.36
CA GLY A 763 -15.67 57.52 -103.17
C GLY A 763 -16.49 58.72 -103.65
N GLU A 764 -16.70 59.73 -102.81
CA GLU A 764 -17.29 61.01 -103.22
C GLU A 764 -16.39 61.76 -104.22
N LEU A 765 -15.07 61.76 -104.03
CA LEU A 765 -14.12 62.42 -104.94
C LEU A 765 -14.07 61.74 -106.31
N GLU A 766 -14.07 60.41 -106.37
CA GLU A 766 -14.17 59.67 -107.63
C GLU A 766 -15.54 59.84 -108.29
N ALA A 767 -16.64 59.90 -107.52
CA ALA A 767 -17.96 60.26 -108.05
C ALA A 767 -18.01 61.71 -108.59
N ILE A 768 -17.27 62.64 -107.98
CA ILE A 768 -17.11 64.01 -108.48
C ILE A 768 -16.20 64.05 -109.71
N LYS A 769 -15.11 63.28 -109.76
CA LYS A 769 -14.27 63.13 -110.97
C LYS A 769 -15.06 62.53 -112.12
N LEU A 770 -15.85 61.49 -111.87
CA LEU A 770 -16.75 60.86 -112.84
C LEU A 770 -17.80 61.85 -113.33
N THR A 771 -18.54 62.53 -112.45
CA THR A 771 -19.54 63.52 -112.88
C THR A 771 -18.92 64.77 -113.51
N ASN A 772 -17.67 65.14 -113.20
CA ASN A 772 -16.96 66.23 -113.87
C ASN A 772 -16.39 65.81 -115.24
N ALA A 773 -15.96 64.56 -115.40
CA ALA A 773 -15.63 63.97 -116.70
C ALA A 773 -16.89 63.77 -117.57
N GLU A 774 -18.01 63.39 -116.96
CA GLU A 774 -19.31 63.31 -117.61
C GLU A 774 -19.82 64.71 -117.99
N MET A 775 -19.68 65.73 -117.13
CA MET A 775 -19.97 67.12 -117.48
C MET A 775 -19.01 67.67 -118.54
N ALA A 776 -17.73 67.27 -118.56
CA ALA A 776 -16.82 67.62 -119.66
C ALA A 776 -17.25 66.97 -120.99
N SER A 777 -17.71 65.72 -120.94
CA SER A 777 -18.31 65.01 -122.08
C SER A 777 -19.63 65.66 -122.55
N GLN A 778 -20.50 66.04 -121.60
CA GLN A 778 -21.74 66.76 -121.88
C GLN A 778 -21.45 68.18 -122.42
N LEU A 779 -20.44 68.90 -121.92
CA LEU A 779 -20.01 70.20 -122.48
C LEU A 779 -19.37 70.06 -123.87
N ALA A 780 -18.72 68.93 -124.17
CA ALA A 780 -18.30 68.61 -125.54
C ALA A 780 -19.49 68.27 -126.46
N GLY A 781 -20.54 67.63 -125.93
CA GLY A 781 -21.78 67.29 -126.64
C GLY A 781 -22.76 68.46 -126.81
N ILE A 782 -22.83 69.40 -125.87
CA ILE A 782 -23.73 70.57 -125.86
C ILE A 782 -23.12 71.69 -126.74
N LYS A 783 -22.91 71.35 -128.01
CA LYS A 783 -22.58 72.27 -129.11
C LYS A 783 -23.68 72.34 -130.17
N LYS A 784 -24.95 72.35 -129.73
CA LYS A 784 -26.06 73.04 -130.42
C LYS A 784 -27.24 73.34 -129.46
N PRO A 785 -28.05 74.38 -129.72
CA PRO A 785 -28.94 74.95 -128.71
C PRO A 785 -30.44 74.61 -128.89
N GLY A 786 -31.20 74.69 -127.78
CA GLY A 786 -32.65 74.90 -127.77
C GLY A 786 -33.49 73.81 -127.09
N GLY A 787 -34.37 74.20 -126.15
CA GLY A 787 -35.36 73.32 -125.52
C GLY A 787 -35.82 73.83 -124.15
N SER A 788 -37.14 73.97 -123.94
CA SER A 788 -37.75 74.62 -122.77
C SER A 788 -38.38 73.62 -121.77
N ASP A 789 -38.22 73.94 -120.47
CA ASP A 789 -39.24 73.85 -119.41
C ASP A 789 -39.75 72.50 -118.83
N ALA A 790 -40.49 72.67 -117.72
CA ALA A 790 -41.43 71.76 -117.05
C ALA A 790 -40.91 70.54 -116.26
N MET A 791 -39.71 69.99 -116.51
CA MET A 791 -39.19 68.89 -115.67
C MET A 791 -38.65 69.37 -114.31
N GLU A 792 -38.00 70.53 -114.27
CA GLU A 792 -37.22 70.99 -113.13
C GLU A 792 -38.06 71.20 -111.85
N VAL A 793 -39.25 71.79 -111.99
CA VAL A 793 -40.20 72.05 -110.89
C VAL A 793 -40.59 70.75 -110.17
N ARG A 794 -40.84 69.65 -110.91
CA ARG A 794 -41.15 68.34 -110.30
C ARG A 794 -39.97 67.80 -109.49
N SER A 795 -38.74 67.98 -109.99
CA SER A 795 -37.54 67.54 -109.28
C SER A 795 -37.39 68.22 -107.93
N LEU A 796 -37.69 69.53 -107.85
CA LEU A 796 -37.61 70.33 -106.62
C LEU A 796 -38.67 69.90 -105.61
N THR A 797 -39.93 69.66 -106.02
CA THR A 797 -40.98 69.14 -105.14
C THR A 797 -40.63 67.75 -104.59
N THR A 798 -40.08 66.85 -105.41
CA THR A 798 -39.60 65.53 -104.93
C THR A 798 -38.41 65.65 -103.97
N ARG A 799 -37.56 66.67 -104.13
CA ARG A 799 -36.44 66.96 -103.22
C ARG A 799 -36.93 67.45 -101.86
N ALA A 800 -37.94 68.33 -101.84
CA ALA A 800 -38.57 68.83 -100.62
C ALA A 800 -39.24 67.70 -99.80
N ALA A 801 -40.09 66.89 -100.44
CA ALA A 801 -40.77 65.76 -99.77
C ALA A 801 -39.80 64.72 -99.18
N ASN A 802 -38.62 64.55 -99.77
CA ASN A 802 -37.56 63.69 -99.21
C ASN A 802 -36.78 64.36 -98.07
N ALA A 803 -36.74 65.70 -97.98
CA ALA A 803 -36.19 66.40 -96.83
C ALA A 803 -37.13 66.30 -95.62
N GLU A 804 -38.45 66.49 -95.82
CA GLU A 804 -39.47 66.34 -94.77
C GLU A 804 -39.46 64.94 -94.15
N ARG A 805 -39.39 63.88 -94.99
CA ARG A 805 -39.25 62.50 -94.51
C ARG A 805 -37.99 62.26 -93.67
N ARG A 806 -36.87 62.92 -94.02
CA ARG A 806 -35.63 62.85 -93.23
C ARG A 806 -35.76 63.59 -91.89
N LEU A 807 -36.45 64.74 -91.88
CA LEU A 807 -36.73 65.49 -90.66
C LEU A 807 -37.61 64.68 -89.69
N ASN A 808 -38.73 64.13 -90.15
CA ASN A 808 -39.61 63.31 -89.31
C ASN A 808 -38.90 62.06 -88.77
N ASN A 809 -38.05 61.41 -89.58
CA ASN A 809 -37.25 60.28 -89.12
C ASN A 809 -36.22 60.67 -88.05
N ALA A 810 -35.59 61.85 -88.16
CA ALA A 810 -34.68 62.36 -87.15
C ALA A 810 -35.42 62.74 -85.85
N GLN A 811 -36.60 63.36 -85.94
CA GLN A 811 -37.43 63.68 -84.78
C GLN A 811 -37.92 62.42 -84.04
N ASN A 812 -38.35 61.39 -84.78
CA ASN A 812 -38.73 60.10 -84.20
C ASN A 812 -37.54 59.38 -83.53
N GLN A 813 -36.33 59.52 -84.08
CA GLN A 813 -35.10 59.00 -83.46
C GLN A 813 -34.74 59.76 -82.19
N LEU A 814 -34.90 61.09 -82.17
CA LEU A 814 -34.67 61.92 -80.99
C LEU A 814 -35.60 61.53 -79.84
N LEU A 815 -36.92 61.47 -80.09
CA LEU A 815 -37.93 61.01 -79.12
C LEU A 815 -37.59 59.62 -78.55
N ALA A 816 -37.20 58.67 -79.42
CA ALA A 816 -36.79 57.33 -78.99
C ALA A 816 -35.46 57.27 -78.20
N THR A 817 -34.64 58.32 -78.25
CA THR A 817 -33.48 58.48 -77.33
C THR A 817 -33.86 59.17 -76.03
N GLU A 818 -34.78 60.13 -76.06
CA GLU A 818 -35.28 60.84 -74.87
C GLU A 818 -36.05 59.88 -73.94
N GLU A 819 -36.93 59.03 -74.48
CA GLU A 819 -37.61 57.97 -73.69
C GLU A 819 -36.63 56.98 -73.05
N LYS A 820 -35.54 56.63 -73.74
CA LYS A 820 -34.50 55.73 -73.20
C LYS A 820 -33.73 56.37 -72.06
N ILE A 821 -33.39 57.66 -72.18
CA ILE A 821 -32.72 58.42 -71.11
C ILE A 821 -33.66 58.56 -69.91
N ALA A 822 -34.95 58.88 -70.12
CA ALA A 822 -35.95 58.94 -69.06
C ALA A 822 -36.11 57.59 -68.33
N SER A 823 -36.20 56.48 -69.07
CA SER A 823 -36.28 55.12 -68.50
C SER A 823 -35.02 54.73 -67.72
N MET A 824 -33.84 55.16 -68.16
CA MET A 824 -32.58 54.92 -67.45
C MET A 824 -32.50 55.72 -66.15
N ASN A 825 -32.85 57.00 -66.19
CA ASN A 825 -32.88 57.86 -64.99
C ASN A 825 -33.88 57.36 -63.95
N GLN A 826 -35.06 56.88 -64.37
CA GLN A 826 -36.05 56.28 -63.47
C GLN A 826 -35.53 54.99 -62.81
N LYS A 827 -34.74 54.17 -63.53
CA LYS A 827 -34.10 52.96 -62.96
C LYS A 827 -33.00 53.30 -61.96
N ASN A 828 -32.23 54.35 -62.20
CA ASN A 828 -31.19 54.82 -61.27
C ASN A 828 -31.81 55.34 -59.96
N LEU A 829 -32.80 56.23 -60.03
CA LEU A 829 -33.55 56.71 -58.86
C LEU A 829 -34.17 55.54 -58.05
N ALA A 830 -34.69 54.52 -58.75
CA ALA A 830 -35.22 53.31 -58.12
C ALA A 830 -34.12 52.36 -57.58
N ALA A 831 -32.85 52.52 -57.95
CA ALA A 831 -31.71 51.83 -57.33
C ALA A 831 -31.23 52.60 -56.09
N ASP A 832 -31.11 53.92 -56.19
CA ASP A 832 -30.62 54.80 -55.12
C ASP A 832 -31.52 54.74 -53.87
N GLY A 833 -32.85 54.80 -54.05
CA GLY A 833 -33.79 54.60 -52.94
C GLY A 833 -33.70 53.22 -52.27
N ARG A 834 -33.23 52.18 -52.99
CA ARG A 834 -32.92 50.84 -52.44
C ARG A 834 -31.52 50.73 -51.86
N TRP A 835 -30.63 51.70 -52.06
CA TRP A 835 -29.40 51.86 -51.28
C TRP A 835 -29.69 52.61 -49.99
N GLU A 836 -30.36 53.77 -50.05
CA GLU A 836 -30.75 54.54 -48.86
C GLU A 836 -31.51 53.70 -47.83
N ALA A 837 -32.49 52.90 -48.27
CA ALA A 837 -33.28 52.05 -47.37
C ALA A 837 -32.41 51.04 -46.61
N ARG A 838 -31.38 50.47 -47.26
CA ARG A 838 -30.45 49.52 -46.63
C ARG A 838 -29.45 50.22 -45.71
N VAL A 839 -28.98 51.43 -46.07
CA VAL A 839 -28.13 52.25 -45.20
C VAL A 839 -28.88 52.57 -43.89
N LYS A 840 -30.11 53.07 -43.99
CA LYS A 840 -30.98 53.36 -42.83
C LYS A 840 -31.28 52.12 -41.98
N GLU A 841 -31.40 50.94 -42.59
CA GLU A 841 -31.53 49.68 -41.85
C GLU A 841 -30.24 49.30 -41.09
N TYR A 842 -29.07 49.45 -41.70
CA TYR A 842 -27.79 49.19 -41.03
C TYR A 842 -27.53 50.19 -39.89
N GLU A 843 -27.83 51.47 -40.09
CA GLU A 843 -27.75 52.51 -39.03
C GLU A 843 -28.65 52.15 -37.82
N ALA A 844 -29.90 51.73 -38.08
CA ALA A 844 -30.83 51.30 -37.04
C ALA A 844 -30.32 50.04 -36.29
N ARG A 845 -29.79 49.05 -37.01
CA ARG A 845 -29.19 47.84 -36.42
C ARG A 845 -27.96 48.16 -35.57
N LEU A 846 -27.08 49.05 -36.04
CA LEU A 846 -25.89 49.49 -35.30
C LEU A 846 -26.26 50.19 -33.99
N LYS A 847 -27.19 51.16 -34.06
CA LYS A 847 -27.69 51.87 -32.88
C LYS A 847 -28.34 50.94 -31.85
N ALA A 848 -29.13 49.96 -32.30
CA ALA A 848 -29.72 48.95 -31.41
C ALA A 848 -28.67 48.08 -30.71
N ALA A 849 -27.56 47.75 -31.39
CA ALA A 849 -26.43 47.03 -30.81
C ALA A 849 -25.68 47.89 -29.77
N GLU A 850 -25.42 49.17 -30.07
CA GLU A 850 -24.81 50.09 -29.10
C GLU A 850 -25.64 50.24 -27.82
N GLU A 851 -26.96 50.43 -27.94
CA GLU A 851 -27.83 50.54 -26.77
C GLU A 851 -27.87 49.24 -25.95
N ARG A 852 -27.77 48.08 -26.61
CA ARG A 852 -27.63 46.80 -25.93
C ARG A 852 -26.33 46.74 -25.12
N VAL A 853 -25.19 47.10 -25.71
CA VAL A 853 -23.89 47.15 -25.00
C VAL A 853 -23.91 48.17 -23.86
N LYS A 854 -24.59 49.32 -24.03
CA LYS A 854 -24.79 50.32 -22.96
C LYS A 854 -25.62 49.73 -21.80
N ARG A 855 -26.70 49.00 -22.08
CA ARG A 855 -27.52 48.30 -21.06
C ARG A 855 -26.76 47.17 -20.35
N GLU A 856 -26.02 46.35 -21.09
CA GLU A 856 -25.20 45.27 -20.52
C GLU A 856 -24.09 45.82 -19.61
N ARG A 857 -23.38 46.88 -20.05
CA ARG A 857 -22.39 47.59 -19.20
C ARG A 857 -22.99 48.20 -17.94
N GLN A 858 -24.21 48.74 -18.02
CA GLN A 858 -24.89 49.32 -16.86
C GLN A 858 -25.30 48.24 -15.85
N GLY A 859 -25.89 47.13 -16.31
CA GLY A 859 -26.21 45.99 -15.44
C GLY A 859 -24.96 45.33 -14.82
N SER A 860 -23.82 45.34 -15.52
CA SER A 860 -22.54 44.92 -14.92
C SER A 860 -22.09 45.86 -13.79
N LYS A 861 -22.21 47.19 -13.95
CA LYS A 861 -21.89 48.15 -12.87
C LYS A 861 -22.80 47.97 -11.66
N GLU A 862 -24.10 47.82 -11.88
CA GLU A 862 -25.08 47.59 -10.82
C GLU A 862 -24.76 46.30 -10.04
N ARG A 863 -24.42 45.21 -10.72
CA ARG A 863 -24.01 43.96 -10.08
C ARG A 863 -22.68 44.07 -9.31
N VAL A 864 -21.73 44.88 -9.78
CA VAL A 864 -20.50 45.19 -9.03
C VAL A 864 -20.82 45.99 -7.76
N LEU A 865 -21.70 46.99 -7.83
CA LEU A 865 -22.13 47.76 -6.67
C LEU A 865 -22.92 46.91 -5.66
N GLU A 866 -23.74 45.95 -6.11
CA GLU A 866 -24.38 44.95 -5.25
C GLU A 866 -23.34 44.10 -4.50
N LEU A 867 -22.33 43.58 -5.23
CA LEU A 867 -21.26 42.77 -4.64
C LEU A 867 -20.36 43.57 -3.68
N GLU A 868 -20.04 44.82 -3.99
CA GLU A 868 -19.33 45.71 -3.05
C GLU A 868 -20.14 45.92 -1.75
N ASN A 869 -21.46 46.08 -1.86
CA ASN A 869 -22.32 46.31 -0.70
C ASN A 869 -22.50 45.04 0.14
N THR A 870 -22.56 43.85 -0.46
CA THR A 870 -22.56 42.59 0.30
C THR A 870 -21.19 42.34 0.96
N LEU A 871 -20.08 42.65 0.28
CA LEU A 871 -18.73 42.55 0.84
C LEU A 871 -18.56 43.49 2.06
N LYS A 872 -18.98 44.76 1.94
CA LYS A 872 -19.01 45.74 3.05
C LYS A 872 -19.92 45.30 4.21
N SER A 873 -21.01 44.58 3.91
CA SER A 873 -21.90 43.99 4.93
C SER A 873 -21.22 42.82 5.67
N LEU A 874 -20.57 41.92 4.93
CA LEU A 874 -19.82 40.79 5.49
C LEU A 874 -18.62 41.24 6.32
N GLN A 875 -17.89 42.28 5.89
CA GLN A 875 -16.83 42.92 6.69
C GLN A 875 -17.34 43.41 8.04
N ARG A 876 -18.47 44.12 8.08
CA ARG A 876 -19.10 44.56 9.35
C ARG A 876 -19.56 43.39 10.22
N GLN A 877 -20.03 42.29 9.62
CA GLN A 877 -20.37 41.08 10.37
C GLN A 877 -19.13 40.41 10.96
N LEU A 878 -18.01 40.39 10.22
CA LEU A 878 -16.72 39.91 10.70
C LEU A 878 -16.19 40.75 11.86
N GLU A 879 -16.19 42.09 11.73
CA GLU A 879 -15.80 43.01 12.81
C GLU A 879 -16.64 42.81 14.08
N LEU A 880 -17.96 42.60 13.94
CA LEU A 880 -18.85 42.33 15.06
C LEU A 880 -18.62 40.94 15.66
N ALA A 881 -18.27 39.94 14.86
CA ALA A 881 -17.87 38.62 15.34
C ALA A 881 -16.53 38.67 16.09
N GLN A 882 -15.54 39.39 15.56
CA GLN A 882 -14.24 39.63 16.22
C GLN A 882 -14.43 40.37 17.55
N LYS A 883 -15.24 41.44 17.60
CA LYS A 883 -15.54 42.15 18.85
C LYS A 883 -16.23 41.26 19.88
N ARG A 884 -17.15 40.37 19.47
CA ARG A 884 -17.74 39.36 20.36
C ARG A 884 -16.73 38.32 20.84
N ASN A 885 -15.80 37.91 19.98
CA ASN A 885 -14.76 36.94 20.33
C ASN A 885 -13.77 37.54 21.33
N ASN A 886 -13.37 38.80 21.14
CA ASN A 886 -12.56 39.54 22.11
C ASN A 886 -13.32 39.69 23.44
N GLN A 887 -14.59 40.06 23.42
CA GLN A 887 -15.42 40.13 24.65
C GLN A 887 -15.59 38.77 25.34
N LEU A 888 -15.60 37.65 24.60
CA LEU A 888 -15.59 36.31 25.19
C LEU A 888 -14.23 35.98 25.81
N ASN A 889 -13.12 36.37 25.18
CA ASN A 889 -11.79 36.24 25.76
C ASN A 889 -11.63 37.10 27.02
N ASP A 890 -12.10 38.35 27.01
CA ASP A 890 -12.13 39.24 28.18
C ASP A 890 -12.91 38.59 29.35
N VAL A 891 -14.05 37.95 29.06
CA VAL A 891 -14.82 37.19 30.06
C VAL A 891 -14.06 35.97 30.57
N ILE A 892 -13.46 35.17 29.68
CA ILE A 892 -12.62 34.00 30.04
C ILE A 892 -11.43 34.40 30.90
N ASP A 893 -10.80 35.55 30.63
CA ASP A 893 -9.70 36.08 31.44
C ASP A 893 -10.15 36.69 32.77
N THR A 894 -11.41 37.14 32.89
CA THR A 894 -11.97 37.57 34.19
C THR A 894 -12.55 36.45 35.05
N ASP A 895 -12.99 35.32 34.47
CA ASP A 895 -13.40 34.12 35.21
C ASP A 895 -12.20 33.28 35.71
N LYS A 896 -10.95 33.68 35.42
CA LYS A 896 -9.73 33.11 36.03
C LYS A 896 -9.61 33.52 37.50
N VAL A 897 -10.24 32.73 38.37
CA VAL A 897 -10.26 32.91 39.83
C VAL A 897 -8.85 33.11 40.42
N PRO A 898 -8.54 34.26 41.04
CA PRO A 898 -7.25 34.51 41.67
C PRO A 898 -7.26 34.01 43.14
N GLY A 899 -6.76 32.80 43.40
CA GLY A 899 -6.44 32.41 44.78
C GLY A 899 -6.19 30.93 45.06
N ALA A 900 -4.92 30.61 45.34
CA ALA A 900 -4.51 29.51 46.23
C ALA A 900 -3.06 29.73 46.72
N SER A 901 -2.84 30.74 47.56
CA SER A 901 -1.55 30.95 48.23
C SER A 901 -1.55 30.33 49.63
N THR A 902 -0.54 29.52 49.93
CA THR A 902 -0.21 29.03 51.28
C THR A 902 1.31 28.79 51.38
N PRO A 903 1.90 28.81 52.58
CA PRO A 903 3.14 29.56 52.76
C PRO A 903 4.33 28.73 53.28
N ALA A 904 5.47 29.40 53.43
CA ALA A 904 6.72 28.84 53.91
C ALA A 904 6.63 28.12 55.26
N ARG A 905 7.30 26.97 55.35
CA ARG A 905 8.21 26.69 56.45
C ARG A 905 9.42 25.91 55.96
#